data_AF-A0A126QV41-F1
#
_entry.id   AF-A0A126QV41-F1
#
_cell.length_a   1.000
_cell.length_b   1.000
_cell.length_c   1.000
_cell.angle_alpha   90.00
_cell.angle_beta   90.00
_cell.angle_gamma   90.00
#
_symmetry.space_group_name_H-M   'P 1'
#
loop_
_entity.id
_entity.type
_entity.pdbx_description
1 polymer ?
#
loop_
_entity_poly.entity_id
_entity_poly.type
_entity_poly.pdbx_seq_one_letter_code
_entity_poly.pdbx_strand_id
1 'polypeptide(L)'
;MRMPPIVYSLAIYGKGGIGKSTISANISYVLSSDGSSVLHVGCDPKHDSTRLLTHGIPIRTFSSDVTADPIVSGINDISCVECGGAEPGKGCAGKGMEMLFSKIAGTVADFRVFDVLGDVVCGGFSLPARKGNSDGVIIVTSGEFMSIFAANNILRGLENINPGESVIGLAFNRRGDPGEETIVQRFADAVGLPIVCDIPRSDLFREAEAKGEVLCSIMPDSEEARRLAALAEMIRSVPRRYRPKALPESAMSALAAGRPITEEDLNGCCRKKELKFDGYDSERNLTYTGEMVMPACTSHGAVDAGMKVRDAAVILHGPRNCAYLMEFAYLRRSLYGVSEREGMPPEPGLYSTGLDAEGAFKDTDKIIEDAILRAKADGYRHMFLVNSCSAEIMATDPIRVAARMREKLDVDVIPVSPDETFLSSKFGGTFGLLDALIMRMKPRDVEEGTINLIARSFFGLGKDRVIDSLQEIVSTLGLRVRFCFPDFCTLSQIEDFCAAEYDIQIGFSKFTRRVCERLSEVTGRRLAMEVELPIGISECIEWVRGLAEYDPKLSPRLPEAERTLNEKYKGIIDGFRPYVEGKKVVIYCVMVRNLKWYVDALKDMGADLRAVMFNDGLIINHNVRVPEYGDVKVMEHMKMCDLKKILKEEDIDMVVTNDADRVGRLGVRYSGMMSRYYGLEGVRYWGQTLVDNLRAPIPSWEEGL
;
A
#
# COMPACT_ATOMS: atom_id res chain seq x y z
N MET A 1 -13.59 38.59 16.14
CA MET A 1 -13.31 39.66 15.16
C MET A 1 -13.50 39.01 13.78
N ARG A 2 -14.56 39.39 13.04
CA ARG A 2 -14.86 38.81 11.71
C ARG A 2 -13.85 39.36 10.70
N MET A 3 -13.22 38.47 9.92
CA MET A 3 -12.35 38.88 8.81
C MET A 3 -13.16 39.69 7.78
N PRO A 4 -12.62 40.79 7.20
CA PRO A 4 -13.26 41.51 6.11
C PRO A 4 -13.40 40.61 4.86
N PRO A 5 -14.37 40.86 3.95
CA PRO A 5 -14.77 39.90 2.93
C PRO A 5 -13.74 39.85 1.81
N ILE A 6 -13.17 38.68 1.56
CA ILE A 6 -12.57 38.33 0.27
C ILE A 6 -13.75 38.16 -0.70
N VAL A 7 -13.74 38.83 -1.87
CA VAL A 7 -14.88 38.80 -2.79
C VAL A 7 -14.83 37.56 -3.69
N TYR A 8 -13.68 37.19 -4.26
CA TYR A 8 -13.57 35.98 -5.08
C TYR A 8 -12.14 35.46 -5.31
N SER A 9 -11.92 34.15 -5.15
CA SER A 9 -10.65 33.47 -5.40
C SER A 9 -10.73 32.52 -6.61
N LEU A 10 -9.98 32.79 -7.66
CA LEU A 10 -9.95 32.03 -8.91
C LEU A 10 -8.63 31.24 -9.03
N ALA A 11 -8.72 29.95 -9.33
CA ALA A 11 -7.56 29.16 -9.73
C ALA A 11 -7.62 28.80 -11.22
N ILE A 12 -6.52 29.02 -11.92
CA ILE A 12 -6.38 28.71 -13.35
C ILE A 12 -5.37 27.57 -13.46
N TYR A 13 -5.80 26.45 -14.05
CA TYR A 13 -5.01 25.25 -14.26
C TYR A 13 -4.83 24.98 -15.75
N GLY A 14 -3.79 24.22 -16.11
CA GLY A 14 -3.58 23.78 -17.49
C GLY A 14 -2.22 23.14 -17.67
N LYS A 15 -1.99 22.61 -18.88
CA LYS A 15 -0.70 22.05 -19.28
C LYS A 15 0.40 23.12 -19.29
N GLY A 16 1.63 22.76 -18.96
CA GLY A 16 2.78 23.65 -19.05
C GLY A 16 2.96 24.18 -20.48
N GLY A 17 3.02 25.50 -20.64
CA GLY A 17 3.19 26.15 -21.95
C GLY A 17 1.90 26.31 -22.76
N ILE A 18 0.73 26.07 -22.17
CA ILE A 18 -0.58 26.23 -22.86
C ILE A 18 -1.04 27.69 -23.00
N GLY A 19 -0.29 28.69 -22.50
CA GLY A 19 -0.71 30.10 -22.45
C GLY A 19 -1.46 30.50 -21.18
N LYS A 20 -1.43 29.66 -20.15
CA LYS A 20 -2.07 29.88 -18.84
C LYS A 20 -1.61 31.20 -18.16
N SER A 21 -0.31 31.43 -18.07
CA SER A 21 0.29 32.63 -17.46
C SER A 21 -0.10 33.91 -18.19
N THR A 22 -0.16 33.85 -19.52
CA THR A 22 -0.63 34.95 -20.38
C THR A 22 -2.09 35.27 -20.08
N ILE A 23 -2.96 34.25 -19.97
CA ILE A 23 -4.38 34.43 -19.66
C ILE A 23 -4.57 34.99 -18.24
N SER A 24 -3.90 34.42 -17.23
CA SER A 24 -4.03 34.83 -15.83
C SER A 24 -3.57 36.27 -15.59
N ALA A 25 -2.47 36.70 -16.22
CA ALA A 25 -1.97 38.07 -16.14
C ALA A 25 -2.95 39.07 -16.78
N ASN A 26 -3.48 38.77 -17.98
CA ASN A 26 -4.47 39.63 -18.62
C ASN A 26 -5.79 39.72 -17.84
N ILE A 27 -6.27 38.60 -17.27
CA ILE A 27 -7.45 38.60 -16.37
C ILE A 27 -7.18 39.49 -15.15
N SER A 28 -6.01 39.36 -14.53
CA SER A 28 -5.64 40.16 -13.35
C SER A 28 -5.61 41.66 -13.66
N TYR A 29 -5.07 42.03 -14.83
CA TYR A 29 -5.10 43.39 -15.33
C TYR A 29 -6.55 43.89 -15.52
N VAL A 30 -7.39 43.16 -16.26
CA VAL A 30 -8.77 43.61 -16.51
C VAL A 30 -9.57 43.72 -15.22
N LEU A 31 -9.38 42.80 -14.27
CA LEU A 31 -10.03 42.85 -12.96
C LEU A 31 -9.61 44.10 -12.16
N SER A 32 -8.35 44.54 -12.27
CA SER A 32 -7.85 45.74 -11.58
C SER A 32 -8.29 47.07 -12.22
N SER A 33 -8.71 47.06 -13.50
CA SER A 33 -8.96 48.28 -14.27
C SER A 33 -10.12 49.15 -13.77
N ASP A 34 -10.98 48.63 -12.88
CA ASP A 34 -12.07 49.37 -12.23
C ASP A 34 -11.71 49.86 -10.82
N GLY A 35 -10.45 49.68 -10.39
CA GLY A 35 -9.97 50.02 -9.06
C GLY A 35 -10.09 48.91 -8.03
N SER A 36 -10.54 47.70 -8.41
CA SER A 36 -10.55 46.53 -7.52
C SER A 36 -9.14 46.10 -7.14
N SER A 37 -8.95 45.72 -5.87
CA SER A 37 -7.69 45.18 -5.38
C SER A 37 -7.48 43.73 -5.85
N VAL A 38 -6.37 43.46 -6.55
CA VAL A 38 -6.08 42.13 -7.10
C VAL A 38 -4.76 41.59 -6.53
N LEU A 39 -4.80 40.35 -6.04
CA LEU A 39 -3.62 39.57 -5.67
C LEU A 39 -3.38 38.48 -6.73
N HIS A 40 -2.28 38.61 -7.47
CA HIS A 40 -1.83 37.63 -8.45
C HIS A 40 -0.76 36.73 -7.85
N VAL A 41 -0.96 35.41 -7.91
CA VAL A 41 -0.08 34.42 -7.32
C VAL A 41 0.38 33.41 -8.37
N GLY A 42 1.63 33.54 -8.80
CA GLY A 42 2.31 32.58 -9.65
C GLY A 42 2.67 31.32 -8.85
N CYS A 43 2.07 30.18 -9.21
CA CYS A 43 2.27 28.89 -8.55
C CYS A 43 2.98 27.87 -9.46
N ASP A 44 3.64 28.36 -10.52
CA ASP A 44 4.36 27.56 -11.51
C ASP A 44 5.87 27.60 -11.21
N PRO A 45 6.58 26.44 -11.19
CA PRO A 45 8.04 26.41 -11.04
C PRO A 45 8.81 27.14 -12.15
N LYS A 46 8.15 27.59 -13.23
CA LYS A 46 8.77 28.38 -14.31
C LYS A 46 9.00 29.85 -13.98
N HIS A 47 8.36 30.37 -12.93
CA HIS A 47 8.56 31.75 -12.44
C HIS A 47 8.29 32.85 -13.49
N ASP A 48 7.29 32.64 -14.34
CA ASP A 48 6.97 33.51 -15.47
C ASP A 48 5.60 34.20 -15.37
N SER A 49 4.83 33.92 -14.31
CA SER A 49 3.43 34.36 -14.18
C SER A 49 3.30 35.87 -13.99
N THR A 50 4.10 36.42 -13.09
CA THR A 50 4.07 37.85 -12.74
C THR A 50 4.79 38.75 -13.74
N ARG A 51 5.61 38.17 -14.64
CA ARG A 51 6.51 38.92 -15.53
C ARG A 51 5.82 40.00 -16.35
N LEU A 52 4.61 39.75 -16.87
CA LEU A 52 3.87 40.72 -17.68
C LEU A 52 3.20 41.81 -16.85
N LEU A 53 2.96 41.56 -15.57
CA LEU A 53 2.39 42.53 -14.64
C LEU A 53 3.47 43.46 -14.07
N THR A 54 4.75 43.10 -14.21
CA THR A 54 5.89 43.84 -13.68
C THR A 54 6.79 44.39 -14.79
N HIS A 55 6.20 44.76 -15.93
CA HIS A 55 6.88 45.35 -17.09
C HIS A 55 8.05 44.51 -17.61
N GLY A 56 7.90 43.19 -17.60
CA GLY A 56 8.90 42.23 -18.06
C GLY A 56 10.00 41.92 -17.04
N ILE A 57 9.96 42.53 -15.85
CA ILE A 57 10.99 42.37 -14.80
C ILE A 57 10.61 41.20 -13.89
N PRO A 58 11.41 40.12 -13.84
CA PRO A 58 11.16 39.02 -12.92
C PRO A 58 11.23 39.51 -11.47
N ILE A 59 10.23 39.17 -10.67
CA ILE A 59 10.25 39.45 -9.23
C ILE A 59 10.95 38.32 -8.48
N ARG A 60 11.42 38.63 -7.27
CA ARG A 60 12.06 37.64 -6.42
C ARG A 60 11.06 36.54 -6.06
N THR A 61 11.43 35.30 -6.33
CA THR A 61 10.61 34.14 -5.98
C THR A 61 10.64 33.90 -4.48
N PHE A 62 9.48 33.58 -3.92
CA PHE A 62 9.36 33.19 -2.52
C PHE A 62 9.83 31.74 -2.33
N SER A 63 10.84 31.53 -1.49
CA SER A 63 11.31 30.21 -1.07
C SER A 63 11.43 30.13 0.46
N SER A 64 11.66 28.94 1.00
CA SER A 64 11.75 28.68 2.46
C SER A 64 12.81 29.53 3.19
N ASP A 65 13.77 30.10 2.46
CA ASP A 65 14.92 30.83 3.01
C ASP A 65 14.76 32.36 2.97
N VAL A 66 13.60 32.87 2.50
CA VAL A 66 13.37 34.31 2.30
C VAL A 66 12.53 34.89 3.44
N THR A 67 13.13 35.79 4.23
CA THR A 67 12.45 36.53 5.32
C THR A 67 11.79 37.84 4.87
N ALA A 68 12.07 38.30 3.65
CA ALA A 68 11.50 39.51 3.07
C ALA A 68 10.02 39.32 2.67
N ASP A 69 9.27 40.43 2.58
CA ASP A 69 7.90 40.40 2.06
C ASP A 69 7.90 39.97 0.59
N PRO A 70 7.19 38.89 0.22
CA PRO A 70 7.19 38.39 -1.16
C PRO A 70 6.31 39.20 -2.12
N ILE A 71 5.55 40.18 -1.63
CA ILE A 71 4.60 40.95 -2.44
C ILE A 71 5.32 42.13 -3.11
N VAL A 72 5.20 42.22 -4.43
CA VAL A 72 5.69 43.33 -5.25
C VAL A 72 4.51 43.98 -5.98
N SER A 73 4.47 45.32 -6.03
CA SER A 73 3.43 46.03 -6.78
C SER A 73 3.73 46.00 -8.28
N GLY A 74 2.75 45.55 -9.06
CA GLY A 74 2.78 45.57 -10.53
C GLY A 74 1.94 46.70 -11.12
N ILE A 75 1.63 46.57 -12.41
CA ILE A 75 0.70 47.44 -13.13
C ILE A 75 -0.64 47.53 -12.39
N ASN A 76 -1.27 48.72 -12.38
CA ASN A 76 -2.53 49.00 -11.67
C ASN A 76 -2.51 48.63 -10.17
N ASP A 77 -1.34 48.73 -9.52
CA ASP A 77 -1.15 48.35 -8.11
C ASP A 77 -1.54 46.88 -7.80
N ILE A 78 -1.47 45.99 -8.80
CA ILE A 78 -1.72 44.56 -8.60
C ILE A 78 -0.62 44.01 -7.69
N SER A 79 -1.03 43.40 -6.58
CA SER A 79 -0.12 42.71 -5.67
C SER A 79 0.35 41.42 -6.33
N CYS A 80 1.62 41.36 -6.72
CA CYS A 80 2.21 40.22 -7.42
C CYS A 80 3.07 39.40 -6.46
N VAL A 81 2.86 38.08 -6.46
CA VAL A 81 3.71 37.13 -5.74
C VAL A 81 4.05 35.95 -6.65
N GLU A 82 5.31 35.53 -6.63
CA GLU A 82 5.77 34.37 -7.40
C GLU A 82 6.31 33.31 -6.43
N CYS A 83 5.73 32.12 -6.44
CA CYS A 83 6.25 31.00 -5.66
C CYS A 83 7.50 30.44 -6.34
N GLY A 84 8.61 30.41 -5.60
CA GLY A 84 9.82 29.70 -5.98
C GLY A 84 9.65 28.18 -5.87
N GLY A 85 10.00 27.46 -6.93
CA GLY A 85 10.47 26.09 -6.82
C GLY A 85 11.93 26.16 -6.37
N ALA A 86 12.45 25.08 -5.79
CA ALA A 86 13.89 25.00 -5.64
C ALA A 86 14.56 24.99 -7.03
N GLU A 87 15.86 25.33 -7.12
CA GLU A 87 16.59 25.29 -8.41
C GLU A 87 16.29 23.98 -9.16
N PRO A 88 16.15 23.98 -10.49
CA PRO A 88 15.95 22.74 -11.26
C PRO A 88 16.98 21.67 -10.84
N GLY A 89 16.49 20.54 -10.31
CA GLY A 89 17.33 19.47 -9.76
C GLY A 89 17.69 19.57 -8.27
N LYS A 90 17.20 20.58 -7.53
CA LYS A 90 17.46 20.79 -6.09
C LYS A 90 16.21 21.02 -5.24
N GLY A 91 15.08 20.37 -5.50
CA GLY A 91 14.07 20.17 -4.45
C GLY A 91 12.60 20.20 -4.81
N CYS A 92 11.73 20.16 -3.80
CA CYS A 92 10.27 20.02 -3.96
C CYS A 92 9.58 21.39 -3.92
N ALA A 93 8.98 21.78 -5.04
CA ALA A 93 8.22 23.03 -5.17
C ALA A 93 6.93 23.08 -4.30
N GLY A 94 6.47 21.94 -3.77
CA GLY A 94 5.26 21.86 -2.94
C GLY A 94 5.39 22.50 -1.54
N LYS A 95 6.58 22.54 -0.93
CA LYS A 95 6.79 23.12 0.41
C LYS A 95 6.80 24.66 0.39
N GLY A 96 7.34 25.26 -0.68
CA GLY A 96 7.27 26.71 -0.93
C GLY A 96 5.82 27.19 -1.07
N MET A 97 4.99 26.40 -1.74
CA MET A 97 3.56 26.66 -1.90
C MET A 97 2.80 26.71 -0.58
N GLU A 98 3.00 25.75 0.34
CA GLU A 98 2.33 25.78 1.66
C GLU A 98 2.73 27.00 2.51
N MET A 99 4.02 27.34 2.53
CA MET A 99 4.52 28.50 3.26
C MET A 99 4.00 29.82 2.66
N LEU A 100 3.95 29.90 1.33
CA LEU A 100 3.42 31.06 0.62
C LEU A 100 1.95 31.28 0.96
N PHE A 101 1.14 30.22 0.89
CA PHE A 101 -0.29 30.27 1.22
C PHE A 101 -0.54 30.74 2.65
N SER A 102 0.29 30.30 3.61
CA SER A 102 0.23 30.79 4.99
C SER A 102 0.56 32.28 5.09
N LYS A 103 1.57 32.76 4.34
CA LYS A 103 1.99 34.17 4.34
C LYS A 103 0.95 35.10 3.72
N ILE A 104 0.31 34.71 2.63
CA ILE A 104 -0.69 35.53 1.91
C ILE A 104 -2.10 35.38 2.45
N ALA A 105 -2.35 34.46 3.40
CA ALA A 105 -3.68 34.23 3.96
C ALA A 105 -4.31 35.52 4.53
N GLY A 106 -3.49 36.39 5.13
CA GLY A 106 -3.89 37.69 5.69
C GLY A 106 -3.97 38.85 4.70
N THR A 107 -3.57 38.67 3.44
CA THR A 107 -3.60 39.73 2.42
C THR A 107 -5.03 39.95 1.94
N VAL A 108 -5.59 41.13 2.21
CA VAL A 108 -6.94 41.49 1.77
C VAL A 108 -6.89 41.93 0.31
N ALA A 109 -7.67 41.27 -0.54
CA ALA A 109 -7.86 41.61 -1.94
C ALA A 109 -9.29 41.23 -2.36
N ASP A 110 -9.88 42.01 -3.26
CA ASP A 110 -11.19 41.72 -3.84
C ASP A 110 -11.11 40.44 -4.70
N PHE A 111 -10.05 40.33 -5.50
CA PHE A 111 -9.78 39.15 -6.33
C PHE A 111 -8.44 38.51 -6.03
N ARG A 112 -8.42 37.18 -5.90
CA ARG A 112 -7.18 36.38 -5.86
C ARG A 112 -7.10 35.51 -7.11
N VAL A 113 -6.04 35.64 -7.89
CA VAL A 113 -5.83 34.86 -9.12
C VAL A 113 -4.61 33.95 -8.92
N PHE A 114 -4.85 32.64 -8.85
CA PHE A 114 -3.80 31.63 -8.76
C PHE A 114 -3.51 31.06 -10.15
N ASP A 115 -2.27 31.18 -10.60
CA ASP A 115 -1.78 30.53 -11.80
C ASP A 115 -1.06 29.22 -11.43
N VAL A 116 -1.69 28.06 -11.66
CA VAL A 116 -1.24 26.77 -11.11
C VAL A 116 -0.83 25.78 -12.18
N LEU A 117 0.33 25.14 -11.98
CA LEU A 117 0.79 24.07 -12.86
C LEU A 117 -0.12 22.83 -12.73
N GLY A 118 -0.76 22.43 -13.83
CA GLY A 118 -1.73 21.33 -13.86
C GLY A 118 -1.21 19.98 -14.35
N ASP A 119 0.02 19.92 -14.88
CA ASP A 119 0.61 18.69 -15.43
C ASP A 119 0.95 17.63 -14.36
N VAL A 120 1.15 18.05 -13.11
CA VAL A 120 1.50 17.17 -11.99
C VAL A 120 0.63 17.52 -10.79
N VAL A 121 -0.47 16.79 -10.60
CA VAL A 121 -1.33 16.89 -9.41
C VAL A 121 -0.70 16.13 -8.24
N CYS A 122 0.46 16.58 -7.77
CA CYS A 122 1.03 16.11 -6.50
C CYS A 122 0.47 16.95 -5.33
N GLY A 123 0.57 16.42 -4.11
CA GLY A 123 -0.11 16.98 -2.92
C GLY A 123 0.08 18.49 -2.67
N GLY A 124 1.23 19.05 -3.04
CA GLY A 124 1.56 20.48 -2.86
C GLY A 124 0.90 21.44 -3.87
N PHE A 125 0.92 21.11 -5.17
CA PHE A 125 0.30 21.96 -6.22
C PHE A 125 -1.23 21.86 -6.27
N SER A 126 -1.80 20.91 -5.53
CA SER A 126 -3.25 20.80 -5.32
C SER A 126 -3.81 21.86 -4.36
N LEU A 127 -2.95 22.55 -3.59
CA LEU A 127 -3.36 23.43 -2.50
C LEU A 127 -4.35 24.54 -2.94
N PRO A 128 -4.16 25.26 -4.06
CA PRO A 128 -5.12 26.28 -4.52
C PRO A 128 -6.51 25.70 -4.85
N ALA A 129 -6.56 24.47 -5.37
CA ALA A 129 -7.79 23.78 -5.74
C ALA A 129 -8.54 23.11 -4.57
N ARG A 130 -7.94 23.03 -3.37
CA ARG A 130 -8.59 22.45 -2.20
C ARG A 130 -9.78 23.30 -1.76
N LYS A 131 -10.80 22.62 -1.22
CA LYS A 131 -12.00 23.26 -0.71
C LYS A 131 -11.64 24.36 0.31
N GLY A 132 -12.07 25.59 0.04
CA GLY A 132 -11.83 26.76 0.90
C GLY A 132 -10.66 27.66 0.49
N ASN A 133 -9.83 27.25 -0.48
CA ASN A 133 -8.71 28.07 -0.97
C ASN A 133 -9.00 28.78 -2.29
N SER A 134 -9.88 28.22 -3.12
CA SER A 134 -10.45 28.87 -4.30
C SER A 134 -11.96 28.69 -4.33
N ASP A 135 -12.63 29.70 -4.87
CA ASP A 135 -14.07 29.71 -5.11
C ASP A 135 -14.40 29.03 -6.44
N GLY A 136 -13.53 29.14 -7.45
CA GLY A 136 -13.74 28.50 -8.75
C GLY A 136 -12.45 28.18 -9.50
N VAL A 137 -12.53 27.16 -10.35
CA VAL A 137 -11.40 26.66 -11.16
C VAL A 137 -11.70 26.81 -12.66
N ILE A 138 -10.78 27.41 -13.41
CA ILE A 138 -10.78 27.40 -14.88
C ILE A 138 -9.66 26.49 -15.37
N ILE A 139 -9.95 25.63 -16.34
CA ILE A 139 -8.95 24.75 -16.95
C ILE A 139 -8.66 25.23 -18.36
N VAL A 140 -7.42 25.67 -18.61
CA VAL A 140 -6.92 26.06 -19.92
C VAL A 140 -6.52 24.82 -20.70
N THR A 141 -7.07 24.65 -21.90
CA THR A 141 -6.82 23.51 -22.77
C THR A 141 -6.71 23.95 -24.24
N SER A 142 -6.33 23.02 -25.13
CA SER A 142 -6.29 23.21 -26.59
C SER A 142 -6.72 21.93 -27.31
N GLY A 143 -6.76 21.94 -28.64
CA GLY A 143 -7.05 20.74 -29.44
C GLY A 143 -5.96 19.66 -29.40
N GLU A 144 -4.80 19.94 -28.79
CA GLU A 144 -3.74 18.95 -28.62
C GLU A 144 -4.17 17.89 -27.60
N PHE A 145 -4.08 16.61 -27.97
CA PHE A 145 -4.51 15.50 -27.10
C PHE A 145 -3.85 15.53 -25.72
N MET A 146 -2.55 15.88 -25.62
CA MET A 146 -1.87 15.96 -24.32
C MET A 146 -2.40 17.08 -23.43
N SER A 147 -2.91 18.17 -24.01
CA SER A 147 -3.57 19.26 -23.28
C SER A 147 -4.91 18.79 -22.70
N ILE A 148 -5.68 18.05 -23.51
CA ILE A 148 -6.94 17.42 -23.09
C ILE A 148 -6.69 16.35 -22.02
N PHE A 149 -5.61 15.57 -22.17
CA PHE A 149 -5.20 14.58 -21.19
C PHE A 149 -4.84 15.22 -19.84
N ALA A 150 -4.09 16.33 -19.86
CA ALA A 150 -3.81 17.11 -18.66
C ALA A 150 -5.10 17.66 -18.02
N ALA A 151 -6.01 18.23 -18.82
CA ALA A 151 -7.32 18.70 -18.35
C ALA A 151 -8.12 17.57 -17.66
N ASN A 152 -8.12 16.36 -18.23
CA ASN A 152 -8.79 15.21 -17.63
C ASN A 152 -8.15 14.76 -16.30
N ASN A 153 -6.82 14.81 -16.19
CA ASN A 153 -6.13 14.50 -14.94
C ASN A 153 -6.36 15.56 -13.86
N ILE A 154 -6.47 16.84 -14.24
CA ILE A 154 -6.87 17.92 -13.32
C ILE A 154 -8.28 17.63 -12.78
N LEU A 155 -9.24 17.27 -13.64
CA LEU A 155 -10.59 16.89 -13.21
C LEU A 155 -10.57 15.70 -12.25
N ARG A 156 -9.78 14.67 -12.55
CA ARG A 156 -9.60 13.50 -11.67
C ARG A 156 -8.98 13.89 -10.33
N GLY A 157 -8.04 14.83 -10.32
CA GLY A 157 -7.49 15.41 -9.10
C GLY A 157 -8.56 16.14 -8.28
N LEU A 158 -9.36 16.98 -8.95
CA LEU A 158 -10.45 17.74 -8.33
C LEU A 158 -11.55 16.84 -7.75
N GLU A 159 -11.91 15.73 -8.40
CA GLU A 159 -12.84 14.73 -7.85
C GLU A 159 -12.37 14.21 -6.48
N ASN A 160 -11.06 14.11 -6.26
CA ASN A 160 -10.51 13.62 -5.00
C ASN A 160 -10.40 14.72 -3.92
N ILE A 161 -9.99 15.93 -4.30
CA ILE A 161 -9.66 17.00 -3.32
C ILE A 161 -10.77 18.04 -3.12
N ASN A 162 -11.67 18.19 -4.09
CA ASN A 162 -12.78 19.15 -4.08
C ASN A 162 -13.96 18.68 -4.95
N PRO A 163 -14.65 17.58 -4.56
CA PRO A 163 -15.72 16.92 -5.34
C PRO A 163 -17.01 17.74 -5.49
N GLY A 164 -17.09 18.92 -4.87
CA GLY A 164 -18.24 19.82 -4.98
C GLY A 164 -18.31 20.52 -6.32
N GLU A 165 -19.21 21.50 -6.44
CA GLU A 165 -19.25 22.41 -7.58
C GLU A 165 -18.06 23.38 -7.50
N SER A 166 -16.96 23.03 -8.16
CA SER A 166 -15.68 23.73 -8.05
C SER A 166 -15.13 24.24 -9.39
N VAL A 167 -15.63 23.73 -10.53
CA VAL A 167 -15.12 24.09 -11.87
C VAL A 167 -16.04 25.08 -12.57
N ILE A 168 -15.51 26.20 -13.06
CA ILE A 168 -16.27 27.21 -13.83
C ILE A 168 -16.43 26.74 -15.29
N GLY A 169 -15.35 26.25 -15.90
CA GLY A 169 -15.36 25.72 -17.26
C GLY A 169 -13.98 25.64 -17.90
N LEU A 170 -13.96 25.42 -19.22
CA LEU A 170 -12.75 25.33 -20.03
C LEU A 170 -12.45 26.66 -20.71
N ALA A 171 -11.21 27.12 -20.59
CA ALA A 171 -10.67 28.18 -21.43
C ALA A 171 -9.93 27.53 -22.61
N PHE A 172 -10.53 27.60 -23.78
CA PHE A 172 -9.97 27.01 -24.98
C PHE A 172 -8.99 27.98 -25.63
N ASN A 173 -7.70 27.64 -25.60
CA ASN A 173 -6.65 28.40 -26.27
C ASN A 173 -6.31 27.73 -27.62
N ARG A 174 -6.66 28.39 -28.72
CA ARG A 174 -6.51 27.85 -30.07
C ARG A 174 -5.04 27.75 -30.49
N ARG A 175 -4.70 26.62 -31.11
CA ARG A 175 -3.42 26.42 -31.80
C ARG A 175 -3.54 26.68 -33.30
N GLY A 176 -4.76 26.81 -33.83
CA GLY A 176 -4.99 26.97 -35.27
C GLY A 176 -4.82 25.66 -36.05
N ASP A 177 -4.84 24.52 -35.37
CA ASP A 177 -4.80 23.19 -35.98
C ASP A 177 -6.21 22.82 -36.50
N PRO A 178 -6.38 22.28 -37.72
CA PRO A 178 -7.72 21.96 -38.24
C PRO A 178 -8.49 20.96 -37.37
N GLY A 179 -9.72 21.32 -36.98
CA GLY A 179 -10.62 20.43 -36.23
C GLY A 179 -10.45 20.47 -34.70
N GLU A 180 -9.59 21.36 -34.17
CA GLU A 180 -9.38 21.52 -32.73
C GLU A 180 -10.67 21.87 -31.97
N GLU A 181 -11.54 22.69 -32.55
CA GLU A 181 -12.81 23.09 -31.93
C GLU A 181 -13.72 21.89 -31.68
N THR A 182 -13.73 20.95 -32.63
CA THR A 182 -14.57 19.75 -32.54
C THR A 182 -14.07 18.83 -31.43
N ILE A 183 -12.76 18.67 -31.29
CA ILE A 183 -12.17 17.78 -30.28
C ILE A 183 -12.40 18.38 -28.88
N VAL A 184 -12.15 19.67 -28.70
CA VAL A 184 -12.37 20.34 -27.41
C VAL A 184 -13.85 20.37 -27.04
N GLN A 185 -14.75 20.61 -28.00
CA GLN A 185 -16.19 20.55 -27.75
C GLN A 185 -16.64 19.14 -27.32
N ARG A 186 -16.18 18.08 -28.00
CA ARG A 186 -16.49 16.70 -27.60
C ARG A 186 -16.00 16.37 -26.20
N PHE A 187 -14.81 16.83 -25.84
CA PHE A 187 -14.29 16.67 -24.47
C PHE A 187 -15.17 17.41 -23.47
N ALA A 188 -15.47 18.70 -23.73
CA ALA A 188 -16.31 19.56 -22.90
C ALA A 188 -17.69 18.95 -22.63
N ASP A 189 -18.36 18.45 -23.67
CA ASP A 189 -19.66 17.79 -23.57
C ASP A 189 -19.59 16.51 -22.73
N ALA A 190 -18.55 15.70 -22.92
CA ALA A 190 -18.38 14.44 -22.21
C ALA A 190 -18.12 14.61 -20.71
N VAL A 191 -17.33 15.63 -20.34
CA VAL A 191 -17.09 15.99 -18.93
C VAL A 191 -18.19 16.87 -18.33
N GLY A 192 -19.10 17.38 -19.16
CA GLY A 192 -20.21 18.23 -18.72
C GLY A 192 -19.79 19.63 -18.28
N LEU A 193 -18.75 20.21 -18.93
CA LEU A 193 -18.25 21.55 -18.64
C LEU A 193 -18.47 22.49 -19.82
N PRO A 194 -18.85 23.77 -19.59
CA PRO A 194 -18.92 24.75 -20.66
C PRO A 194 -17.52 25.21 -21.10
N ILE A 195 -17.39 25.59 -22.37
CA ILE A 195 -16.26 26.41 -22.83
C ILE A 195 -16.61 27.86 -22.49
N VAL A 196 -15.89 28.45 -21.53
CA VAL A 196 -16.20 29.78 -20.97
C VAL A 196 -15.44 30.90 -21.68
N CYS A 197 -14.36 30.55 -22.37
CA CYS A 197 -13.61 31.46 -23.20
C CYS A 197 -12.97 30.67 -24.34
N ASP A 198 -13.04 31.22 -25.54
CA ASP A 198 -12.37 30.71 -26.73
C ASP A 198 -11.39 31.79 -27.18
N ILE A 199 -10.09 31.51 -27.18
CA ILE A 199 -9.04 32.50 -27.45
C ILE A 199 -8.42 32.16 -28.80
N PRO A 200 -8.49 33.07 -29.80
CA PRO A 200 -7.93 32.79 -31.11
C PRO A 200 -6.39 32.79 -31.06
N ARG A 201 -5.78 32.03 -31.98
CA ARG A 201 -4.33 32.09 -32.19
C ARG A 201 -3.98 33.47 -32.76
N SER A 202 -3.16 34.22 -32.03
CA SER A 202 -2.86 35.61 -32.35
C SER A 202 -1.40 35.97 -32.08
N ASP A 203 -0.77 36.67 -33.04
CA ASP A 203 0.57 37.24 -32.86
C ASP A 203 0.58 38.42 -31.86
N LEU A 204 -0.59 39.00 -31.56
CA LEU A 204 -0.70 40.13 -30.63
C LEU A 204 -0.22 39.78 -29.22
N PHE A 205 -0.43 38.54 -28.78
CA PHE A 205 0.09 38.07 -27.49
C PHE A 205 1.63 38.08 -27.48
N ARG A 206 2.25 37.62 -28.56
CA ARG A 206 3.71 37.60 -28.72
C ARG A 206 4.29 39.02 -28.76
N GLU A 207 3.60 39.94 -29.43
CA GLU A 207 3.99 41.36 -29.46
C GLU A 207 3.89 42.04 -28.09
N ALA A 208 2.86 41.70 -27.30
CA ALA A 208 2.71 42.17 -25.92
C ALA A 208 3.81 41.63 -25.00
N GLU A 209 4.05 40.32 -25.05
CA GLU A 209 5.09 39.65 -24.26
C GLU A 209 6.49 40.17 -24.58
N ALA A 210 6.77 40.50 -25.85
CA ALA A 210 8.04 41.10 -26.26
C ALA A 210 8.28 42.49 -25.66
N LYS A 211 7.20 43.23 -25.38
CA LYS A 211 7.25 44.53 -24.68
C LYS A 211 7.23 44.38 -23.15
N GLY A 212 7.07 43.17 -22.64
CA GLY A 212 6.93 42.91 -21.20
C GLY A 212 5.59 43.36 -20.62
N GLU A 213 4.56 43.53 -21.46
CA GLU A 213 3.25 44.06 -21.10
C GLU A 213 2.14 43.04 -21.33
N VAL A 214 1.00 43.23 -20.66
CA VAL A 214 -0.22 42.46 -20.93
C VAL A 214 -0.92 42.98 -22.20
N LEU A 215 -1.49 42.09 -23.01
CA LEU A 215 -2.18 42.45 -24.26
C LEU A 215 -3.31 43.46 -24.00
N CYS A 216 -4.08 43.28 -22.92
CA CYS A 216 -5.17 44.15 -22.55
C CYS A 216 -4.75 45.59 -22.20
N SER A 217 -3.47 45.85 -21.87
CA SER A 217 -2.98 47.21 -21.61
C SER A 217 -2.58 47.94 -22.88
N ILE A 218 -1.92 47.25 -23.82
CA ILE A 218 -1.36 47.87 -25.02
C ILE A 218 -2.30 47.83 -26.23
N MET A 219 -3.22 46.88 -26.28
CA MET A 219 -4.14 46.65 -27.40
C MET A 219 -5.57 46.35 -26.91
N PRO A 220 -6.19 47.26 -26.14
CA PRO A 220 -7.48 47.04 -25.49
C PRO A 220 -8.64 46.81 -26.48
N ASP A 221 -8.54 47.33 -27.71
CA ASP A 221 -9.61 47.23 -28.73
C ASP A 221 -9.53 45.96 -29.60
N SER A 222 -8.53 45.11 -29.37
CA SER A 222 -8.34 43.85 -30.08
C SER A 222 -9.45 42.84 -29.76
N GLU A 223 -9.65 41.84 -30.63
CA GLU A 223 -10.65 40.80 -30.39
C GLU A 223 -10.29 39.97 -29.14
N GLU A 224 -9.02 39.67 -28.99
CA GLU A 224 -8.41 38.93 -27.89
C GLU A 224 -8.66 39.64 -26.56
N ALA A 225 -8.43 40.96 -26.50
CA ALA A 225 -8.71 41.76 -25.33
C ALA A 225 -10.20 41.73 -24.97
N ARG A 226 -11.10 41.85 -25.97
CA ARG A 226 -12.56 41.77 -25.73
C ARG A 226 -12.97 40.41 -25.16
N ARG A 227 -12.42 39.31 -25.67
CA ARG A 227 -12.73 37.95 -25.19
C ARG A 227 -12.21 37.71 -23.76
N LEU A 228 -11.02 38.21 -23.43
CA LEU A 228 -10.47 38.16 -22.07
C LEU A 228 -11.24 39.07 -21.10
N ALA A 229 -11.68 40.24 -21.56
CA ALA A 229 -12.51 41.14 -20.77
C ALA A 229 -13.89 40.54 -20.46
N ALA A 230 -14.51 39.85 -21.42
CA ALA A 230 -15.74 39.12 -21.20
C ALA A 230 -15.57 37.99 -20.16
N LEU A 231 -14.44 37.28 -20.18
CA LEU A 231 -14.13 36.26 -19.17
C LEU A 231 -13.93 36.89 -17.78
N ALA A 232 -13.21 38.01 -17.67
CA ALA A 232 -13.03 38.73 -16.42
C ALA A 232 -14.37 39.22 -15.85
N GLU A 233 -15.26 39.74 -16.71
CA GLU A 233 -16.59 40.17 -16.29
C GLU A 233 -17.47 39.00 -15.82
N MET A 234 -17.37 37.85 -16.49
CA MET A 234 -18.01 36.61 -16.03
C MET A 234 -17.51 36.24 -14.63
N ILE A 235 -16.20 36.33 -14.36
CA ILE A 235 -15.62 36.07 -13.04
C ILE A 235 -16.15 37.05 -11.98
N ARG A 236 -16.24 38.35 -12.31
CA ARG A 236 -16.84 39.37 -11.42
C ARG A 236 -18.28 39.02 -11.03
N SER A 237 -19.04 38.45 -11.95
CA SER A 237 -20.44 38.06 -11.72
C SER A 237 -20.63 36.79 -10.88
N VAL A 238 -19.55 36.16 -10.41
CA VAL A 238 -19.56 34.91 -9.63
C VAL A 238 -20.29 33.79 -10.39
N PRO A 239 -19.63 33.17 -11.40
CA PRO A 239 -20.31 32.29 -12.33
C PRO A 239 -20.75 30.97 -11.67
N ARG A 240 -21.69 30.29 -12.34
CA ARG A 240 -22.08 28.93 -11.96
C ARG A 240 -20.85 28.01 -12.01
N ARG A 241 -20.77 27.13 -11.01
CA ARG A 241 -19.75 26.08 -10.92
C ARG A 241 -20.38 24.72 -11.19
N TYR A 242 -19.57 23.83 -11.72
CA TYR A 242 -19.91 22.48 -12.12
C TYR A 242 -19.08 21.49 -11.31
N ARG A 243 -19.63 20.30 -11.10
CA ARG A 243 -18.88 19.22 -10.46
C ARG A 243 -17.80 18.71 -11.42
N PRO A 244 -16.58 18.46 -10.96
CA PRO A 244 -15.57 17.83 -11.79
C PRO A 244 -16.04 16.41 -12.14
N LYS A 245 -15.91 16.05 -13.41
CA LYS A 245 -16.20 14.70 -13.92
C LYS A 245 -15.12 14.28 -14.88
N ALA A 246 -14.22 13.39 -14.45
CA ALA A 246 -13.16 12.87 -15.29
C ALA A 246 -13.66 11.75 -16.20
N LEU A 247 -13.07 11.66 -17.39
CA LEU A 247 -13.31 10.57 -18.32
C LEU A 247 -12.42 9.36 -17.99
N PRO A 248 -12.95 8.12 -18.17
CA PRO A 248 -12.17 6.90 -18.12
C PRO A 248 -11.21 6.80 -19.32
N GLU A 249 -10.22 5.91 -19.21
CA GLU A 249 -9.19 5.73 -20.24
C GLU A 249 -9.74 5.30 -21.61
N SER A 250 -10.81 4.50 -21.61
CA SER A 250 -11.57 4.12 -22.81
C SER A 250 -12.12 5.34 -23.56
N ALA A 251 -12.77 6.26 -22.85
CA ALA A 251 -13.30 7.49 -23.44
C ALA A 251 -12.19 8.45 -23.89
N MET A 252 -11.07 8.52 -23.16
CA MET A 252 -9.90 9.28 -23.59
C MET A 252 -9.27 8.70 -24.86
N SER A 253 -9.23 7.37 -24.99
CA SER A 253 -8.75 6.69 -26.20
C SER A 253 -9.66 6.95 -27.40
N ALA A 254 -10.97 7.02 -27.18
CA ALA A 254 -11.93 7.41 -28.22
C ALA A 254 -11.68 8.84 -28.74
N LEU A 255 -11.43 9.79 -27.83
CA LEU A 255 -11.07 11.16 -28.17
C LEU A 255 -9.75 11.23 -28.96
N ALA A 256 -8.72 10.49 -28.54
CA ALA A 256 -7.44 10.41 -29.24
C ALA A 256 -7.61 9.91 -30.68
N ALA A 257 -8.48 8.93 -30.87
CA ALA A 257 -8.79 8.35 -32.17
C ALA A 257 -9.74 9.20 -33.03
N GLY A 258 -10.20 10.36 -32.53
CA GLY A 258 -11.10 11.27 -33.27
C GLY A 258 -12.51 10.71 -33.49
N ARG A 259 -12.92 9.66 -32.77
CA ARG A 259 -14.27 9.08 -32.86
C ARG A 259 -15.20 9.62 -31.75
N PRO A 260 -16.53 9.54 -31.92
CA PRO A 260 -17.48 9.89 -30.86
C PRO A 260 -17.28 9.01 -29.61
N ILE A 261 -17.49 9.59 -28.43
CA ILE A 261 -17.52 8.84 -27.16
C ILE A 261 -18.89 8.18 -27.02
N THR A 262 -18.92 6.87 -26.85
CA THR A 262 -20.16 6.09 -26.67
C THR A 262 -20.49 5.87 -25.19
N GLU A 263 -21.71 5.46 -24.87
CA GLU A 263 -22.05 5.00 -23.52
C GLU A 263 -21.18 3.81 -23.10
N GLU A 264 -20.78 2.94 -24.03
CA GLU A 264 -19.86 1.84 -23.73
C GLU A 264 -18.45 2.36 -23.38
N ASP A 265 -17.98 3.45 -23.99
CA ASP A 265 -16.69 4.05 -23.62
C ASP A 265 -16.76 4.71 -22.23
N LEU A 266 -17.89 5.31 -21.86
CA LEU A 266 -18.12 5.94 -20.55
C LEU A 266 -18.36 4.90 -19.45
N ASN A 267 -19.09 3.84 -19.78
CA ASN A 267 -19.40 2.70 -18.92
C ASN A 267 -18.36 1.58 -19.07
N GLY A 268 -17.26 1.86 -19.80
CA GLY A 268 -16.21 0.96 -20.27
C GLY A 268 -15.56 0.20 -19.14
N CYS A 269 -16.32 -0.79 -18.70
CA CYS A 269 -16.13 -1.80 -17.70
C CYS A 269 -15.16 -1.40 -16.57
N CYS A 270 -15.74 -1.18 -15.40
CA CYS A 270 -15.31 -1.92 -14.21
C CYS A 270 -15.32 -3.43 -14.51
N ARG A 271 -14.47 -3.91 -15.43
CA ARG A 271 -13.96 -5.28 -15.33
C ARG A 271 -13.38 -5.28 -13.93
N LYS A 272 -13.94 -6.10 -13.02
CA LYS A 272 -13.26 -6.42 -11.77
C LYS A 272 -11.82 -6.64 -12.17
N LYS A 273 -10.92 -5.72 -11.83
CA LYS A 273 -9.57 -5.79 -12.36
C LYS A 273 -9.01 -7.09 -11.82
N GLU A 274 -8.79 -8.04 -12.71
CA GLU A 274 -8.03 -9.24 -12.39
C GLU A 274 -6.59 -8.77 -12.25
N LEU A 275 -6.19 -8.56 -11.01
CA LEU A 275 -4.87 -8.04 -10.69
C LEU A 275 -3.98 -9.19 -10.24
N LYS A 276 -2.72 -9.12 -10.63
CA LYS A 276 -1.58 -9.86 -10.09
C LYS A 276 -0.59 -8.80 -9.63
N PHE A 277 -0.22 -8.76 -8.35
CA PHE A 277 0.58 -7.66 -7.83
C PHE A 277 2.08 -7.85 -8.07
N ASP A 278 2.55 -9.10 -8.17
CA ASP A 278 3.97 -9.41 -8.28
C ASP A 278 4.23 -10.79 -8.94
N GLY A 279 5.53 -11.16 -8.99
CA GLY A 279 5.95 -12.49 -9.43
C GLY A 279 5.38 -13.62 -8.56
N TYR A 280 5.18 -13.40 -7.26
CA TYR A 280 4.61 -14.40 -6.36
C TYR A 280 3.15 -14.73 -6.70
N ASP A 281 2.33 -13.72 -7.01
CA ASP A 281 0.94 -13.87 -7.44
C ASP A 281 0.85 -14.49 -8.83
N SER A 282 1.71 -14.02 -9.75
CA SER A 282 1.76 -14.51 -11.13
C SER A 282 2.06 -16.00 -11.19
N GLU A 283 3.00 -16.45 -10.36
CA GLU A 283 3.43 -17.84 -10.30
C GLU A 283 2.45 -18.79 -9.64
N ARG A 284 1.73 -18.32 -8.60
CA ARG A 284 0.67 -19.11 -7.95
C ARG A 284 -0.64 -19.07 -8.72
N ASN A 285 -0.64 -18.37 -9.87
CA ASN A 285 -1.83 -18.06 -10.64
C ASN A 285 -2.95 -17.56 -9.71
N LEU A 286 -2.59 -16.61 -8.83
CA LEU A 286 -3.54 -15.94 -7.96
C LEU A 286 -4.17 -14.80 -8.74
N THR A 287 -5.49 -14.75 -8.71
CA THR A 287 -6.24 -13.65 -9.31
C THR A 287 -7.06 -12.98 -8.23
N TYR A 288 -6.84 -11.68 -8.03
CA TYR A 288 -7.65 -10.86 -7.16
C TYR A 288 -8.75 -10.21 -7.99
N THR A 289 -9.99 -10.25 -7.49
CA THR A 289 -11.12 -9.66 -8.22
C THR A 289 -11.68 -8.45 -7.46
N GLY A 290 -11.64 -7.26 -8.08
CA GLY A 290 -12.23 -6.02 -7.52
C GLY A 290 -11.29 -4.81 -7.54
N GLU A 291 -11.66 -3.75 -6.81
CA GLU A 291 -10.79 -2.58 -6.56
C GLU A 291 -9.81 -2.89 -5.43
N MET A 292 -8.77 -3.64 -5.74
CA MET A 292 -7.75 -4.02 -4.75
C MET A 292 -6.53 -3.10 -4.84
N VAL A 293 -6.12 -2.56 -3.70
CA VAL A 293 -4.87 -1.79 -3.54
C VAL A 293 -3.75 -2.77 -3.17
N MET A 294 -2.53 -2.51 -3.66
CA MET A 294 -1.34 -3.26 -3.27
C MET A 294 -1.26 -3.38 -1.73
N PRO A 295 -1.24 -4.60 -1.16
CA PRO A 295 -1.44 -4.77 0.27
C PRO A 295 -0.24 -4.32 1.12
N ALA A 296 0.99 -4.34 0.57
CA ALA A 296 2.20 -3.88 1.24
C ALA A 296 3.34 -3.65 0.23
N CYS A 297 4.21 -2.68 0.51
CA CYS A 297 5.37 -2.35 -0.32
C CYS A 297 6.63 -3.17 0.04
N THR A 298 7.67 -3.05 -0.79
CA THR A 298 8.98 -3.70 -0.61
C THR A 298 9.60 -3.42 0.75
N SER A 299 9.73 -2.15 1.16
CA SER A 299 10.32 -1.77 2.44
C SER A 299 9.58 -2.37 3.63
N HIS A 300 8.24 -2.47 3.56
CA HIS A 300 7.45 -3.12 4.61
C HIS A 300 7.86 -4.58 4.78
N GLY A 301 8.12 -5.31 3.69
CA GLY A 301 8.54 -6.71 3.77
C GLY A 301 9.91 -6.92 4.41
N ALA A 302 10.86 -6.02 4.16
CA ALA A 302 12.17 -6.02 4.80
C ALA A 302 12.05 -5.66 6.29
N VAL A 303 11.30 -4.60 6.62
CA VAL A 303 11.05 -4.17 8.00
C VAL A 303 10.35 -5.26 8.80
N ASP A 304 9.27 -5.84 8.27
CA ASP A 304 8.49 -6.90 8.92
C ASP A 304 9.33 -8.14 9.26
N ALA A 305 10.27 -8.51 8.38
CA ALA A 305 11.17 -9.63 8.61
C ALA A 305 12.34 -9.24 9.55
N GLY A 306 12.86 -8.02 9.45
CA GLY A 306 14.00 -7.54 10.25
C GLY A 306 13.64 -7.39 11.72
N MET A 307 12.43 -6.91 12.02
CA MET A 307 11.89 -6.78 13.37
C MET A 307 11.65 -8.12 14.09
N LYS A 308 11.88 -9.26 13.41
CA LYS A 308 11.82 -10.59 14.02
C LYS A 308 13.18 -11.11 14.45
N VAL A 309 14.27 -10.40 14.15
CA VAL A 309 15.61 -10.73 14.62
C VAL A 309 15.81 -10.06 15.99
N ARG A 310 15.85 -10.85 17.06
CA ARG A 310 15.67 -10.36 18.44
C ARG A 310 16.79 -9.45 18.95
N ASP A 311 18.00 -9.63 18.43
CA ASP A 311 19.22 -8.92 18.84
C ASP A 311 19.69 -7.88 17.80
N ALA A 312 18.82 -7.54 16.85
CA ALA A 312 19.10 -6.54 15.82
C ALA A 312 17.98 -5.50 15.71
N ALA A 313 18.36 -4.28 15.37
CA ALA A 313 17.42 -3.20 15.04
C ALA A 313 17.23 -3.08 13.52
N VAL A 314 16.14 -2.43 13.12
CA VAL A 314 15.91 -2.00 11.74
C VAL A 314 16.00 -0.49 11.66
N ILE A 315 16.94 0.02 10.86
CA ILE A 315 17.05 1.42 10.51
C ILE A 315 16.29 1.63 9.20
N LEU A 316 15.07 2.17 9.28
CA LEU A 316 14.30 2.57 8.11
C LEU A 316 14.73 3.97 7.67
N HIS A 317 15.53 4.04 6.60
CA HIS A 317 15.80 5.30 5.93
C HIS A 317 14.56 5.77 5.16
N GLY A 318 13.77 6.59 5.84
CA GLY A 318 12.48 7.02 5.33
C GLY A 318 11.66 7.82 6.31
N PRO A 319 10.46 8.26 5.88
CA PRO A 319 9.56 9.07 6.69
C PRO A 319 9.03 8.35 7.94
N ARG A 320 8.68 9.12 8.98
CA ARG A 320 8.15 8.59 10.25
C ARG A 320 6.81 7.88 10.09
N ASN A 321 5.96 8.33 9.16
CA ASN A 321 4.66 7.70 8.90
C ASN A 321 4.81 6.27 8.36
N CYS A 322 5.83 6.00 7.54
CA CYS A 322 6.11 4.64 7.07
C CYS A 322 6.51 3.74 8.24
N ALA A 323 7.43 4.20 9.09
CA ALA A 323 7.83 3.44 10.28
C ALA A 323 6.64 3.16 11.19
N TYR A 324 5.83 4.19 11.50
CA TYR A 324 4.64 4.04 12.34
C TYR A 324 3.65 3.02 11.79
N LEU A 325 3.34 3.06 10.49
CA LEU A 325 2.40 2.13 9.87
C LEU A 325 2.94 0.69 9.85
N MET A 326 4.24 0.52 9.57
CA MET A 326 4.91 -0.78 9.57
C MET A 326 4.96 -1.38 10.99
N GLU A 327 5.32 -0.56 11.99
CA GLU A 327 5.31 -0.92 13.40
C GLU A 327 3.90 -1.29 13.86
N PHE A 328 2.89 -0.47 13.56
CA PHE A 328 1.50 -0.74 13.88
C PHE A 328 1.02 -2.05 13.23
N ALA A 329 1.36 -2.29 11.96
CA ALA A 329 1.01 -3.52 11.26
C ALA A 329 1.69 -4.76 11.88
N TYR A 330 2.93 -4.62 12.36
CA TYR A 330 3.64 -5.66 13.10
C TYR A 330 3.00 -5.91 14.47
N LEU A 331 2.84 -4.88 15.29
CA LEU A 331 2.24 -4.97 16.62
C LEU A 331 0.81 -5.51 16.56
N ARG A 332 -0.01 -5.06 15.61
CA ARG A 332 -1.36 -5.60 15.41
C ARG A 332 -1.32 -7.10 15.12
N ARG A 333 -0.40 -7.58 14.30
CA ARG A 333 -0.24 -9.01 14.03
C ARG A 333 0.32 -9.78 15.22
N SER A 334 1.19 -9.16 16.02
CA SER A 334 1.76 -9.72 17.24
C SER A 334 0.83 -9.66 18.47
N LEU A 335 -0.25 -8.87 18.41
CA LEU A 335 -1.25 -8.73 19.49
C LEU A 335 -2.59 -9.40 19.15
N TYR A 336 -3.07 -9.28 17.91
CA TYR A 336 -4.37 -9.83 17.46
C TYR A 336 -4.24 -11.06 16.56
N GLY A 337 -3.02 -11.41 16.13
CA GLY A 337 -2.76 -12.67 15.46
C GLY A 337 -2.76 -13.82 16.45
N VAL A 338 -2.29 -14.97 16.00
CA VAL A 338 -2.18 -16.25 16.70
C VAL A 338 -1.14 -16.20 17.85
N SER A 339 -1.11 -15.13 18.63
CA SER A 339 0.02 -14.69 19.43
C SER A 339 -0.41 -14.28 20.83
N GLU A 340 -0.58 -15.27 21.71
CA GLU A 340 -0.31 -15.04 23.12
C GLU A 340 1.20 -15.20 23.30
N ARG A 341 1.93 -14.09 23.32
CA ARG A 341 2.98 -14.03 24.33
C ARG A 341 2.26 -13.86 25.67
N GLU A 342 2.59 -14.68 26.66
CA GLU A 342 2.41 -14.25 28.05
C GLU A 342 3.38 -13.08 28.27
N GLY A 343 2.88 -11.83 28.20
CA GLY A 343 3.67 -10.61 28.40
C GLY A 343 3.57 -9.59 27.26
N MET A 344 4.13 -8.39 27.47
CA MET A 344 4.17 -7.34 26.44
C MET A 344 5.01 -7.78 25.22
N PRO A 345 4.62 -7.38 24.00
CA PRO A 345 5.50 -7.51 22.84
C PRO A 345 6.82 -6.78 23.13
N PRO A 346 7.97 -7.32 22.68
CA PRO A 346 9.24 -6.62 22.82
C PRO A 346 9.17 -5.31 22.04
N GLU A 347 9.97 -4.32 22.43
CA GLU A 347 10.08 -3.12 21.62
C GLU A 347 10.49 -3.50 20.18
N PRO A 348 9.79 -2.98 19.17
CA PRO A 348 9.88 -3.44 17.80
C PRO A 348 11.27 -3.23 17.15
N GLY A 349 12.18 -2.51 17.80
CA GLY A 349 13.53 -2.27 17.31
C GLY A 349 13.57 -1.49 15.99
N LEU A 350 12.52 -0.71 15.66
CA LEU A 350 12.40 0.03 14.40
C LEU A 350 12.73 1.52 14.60
N TYR A 351 13.74 1.99 13.90
CA TYR A 351 14.21 3.38 13.96
C TYR A 351 14.10 4.03 12.60
N SER A 352 13.21 5.01 12.49
CA SER A 352 13.14 5.88 11.31
C SER A 352 14.27 6.90 11.35
N THR A 353 14.85 7.22 10.19
CA THR A 353 15.69 8.42 10.04
C THR A 353 14.88 9.71 10.16
N GLY A 354 13.54 9.61 10.12
CA GLY A 354 12.64 10.75 10.13
C GLY A 354 12.76 11.59 8.88
N LEU A 355 13.01 10.94 7.72
CA LEU A 355 13.20 11.63 6.46
C LEU A 355 11.95 12.45 6.14
N ASP A 356 12.09 13.77 6.24
CA ASP A 356 11.08 14.73 5.86
C ASP A 356 11.57 15.55 4.67
N ALA A 357 10.76 16.52 4.24
CA ALA A 357 11.10 17.35 3.11
C ALA A 357 12.39 18.17 3.32
N GLU A 358 12.83 18.43 4.56
CA GLU A 358 14.09 19.11 4.83
C GLU A 358 15.26 18.12 4.85
N GLY A 359 15.05 16.95 5.45
CA GLY A 359 16.00 15.84 5.49
C GLY A 359 16.40 15.33 4.11
N ALA A 360 15.54 15.48 3.10
CA ALA A 360 15.84 15.13 1.71
C ALA A 360 17.00 15.95 1.09
N PHE A 361 17.33 17.12 1.67
CA PHE A 361 18.41 17.99 1.20
C PHE A 361 19.57 18.08 2.20
N LYS A 362 19.48 17.37 3.33
CA LYS A 362 20.54 17.27 4.33
C LYS A 362 21.53 16.18 3.94
N ASP A 363 22.65 16.15 4.63
CA ASP A 363 23.60 15.06 4.54
C ASP A 363 22.93 13.73 4.95
N THR A 364 22.67 12.88 3.96
CA THR A 364 22.03 11.57 4.12
C THR A 364 22.79 10.69 5.12
N ASP A 365 24.12 10.79 5.16
CA ASP A 365 24.91 10.02 6.11
C ASP A 365 24.65 10.44 7.54
N LYS A 366 24.49 11.75 7.76
CA LYS A 366 24.29 12.30 9.09
C LYS A 366 22.94 11.88 9.68
N ILE A 367 21.87 11.93 8.88
CA ILE A 367 20.53 11.52 9.33
C ILE A 367 20.43 10.01 9.60
N ILE A 368 21.16 9.20 8.84
CA ILE A 368 21.26 7.75 9.07
C ILE A 368 22.10 7.46 10.31
N GLU A 369 23.24 8.14 10.48
CA GLU A 369 24.07 8.07 11.69
C GLU A 369 23.25 8.38 12.94
N ASP A 370 22.45 9.44 12.94
CA ASP A 370 21.66 9.82 14.11
C ASP A 370 20.60 8.75 14.47
N ALA A 371 20.05 8.04 13.48
CA ALA A 371 19.15 6.91 13.71
C ALA A 371 19.87 5.69 14.27
N ILE A 372 21.06 5.38 13.75
CA ILE A 372 21.94 4.32 14.25
C ILE A 372 22.35 4.61 15.70
N LEU A 373 22.69 5.84 16.04
CA LEU A 373 23.07 6.23 17.40
C LEU A 373 21.91 6.08 18.38
N ARG A 374 20.67 6.35 17.97
CA ARG A 374 19.48 6.05 18.79
C ARG A 374 19.35 4.55 19.05
N ALA A 375 19.39 3.73 18.01
CA ALA A 375 19.35 2.27 18.17
C ALA A 375 20.50 1.73 19.03
N LYS A 376 21.70 2.30 18.90
CA LYS A 376 22.86 1.95 19.73
C LYS A 376 22.65 2.31 21.20
N ALA A 377 22.05 3.46 21.49
CA ALA A 377 21.75 3.90 22.85
C ALA A 377 20.75 2.94 23.54
N ASP A 378 19.84 2.36 22.76
CA ASP A 378 18.88 1.36 23.23
C ASP A 378 19.48 -0.07 23.29
N GLY A 379 20.79 -0.21 23.07
CA GLY A 379 21.57 -1.44 23.29
C GLY A 379 21.80 -2.30 22.04
N TYR A 380 21.31 -1.90 20.87
CA TYR A 380 21.50 -2.66 19.64
C TYR A 380 22.91 -2.51 19.08
N ARG A 381 23.53 -3.66 18.76
CA ARG A 381 24.85 -3.73 18.12
C ARG A 381 24.78 -4.08 16.64
N HIS A 382 23.70 -4.74 16.21
CA HIS A 382 23.45 -5.13 14.83
C HIS A 382 22.23 -4.40 14.28
N MET A 383 22.31 -3.92 13.03
CA MET A 383 21.30 -3.03 12.47
C MET A 383 21.09 -3.28 10.97
N PHE A 384 19.85 -3.54 10.56
CA PHE A 384 19.49 -3.63 9.14
C PHE A 384 19.18 -2.24 8.58
N LEU A 385 19.92 -1.78 7.57
CA LEU A 385 19.63 -0.54 6.87
C LEU A 385 18.67 -0.81 5.70
N VAL A 386 17.44 -0.33 5.84
CA VAL A 386 16.36 -0.54 4.86
C VAL A 386 15.94 0.81 4.27
N ASN A 387 15.92 0.91 2.94
CA ASN A 387 15.44 2.10 2.26
C ASN A 387 13.91 2.10 2.09
N SER A 388 13.31 3.28 2.23
CA SER A 388 11.95 3.58 1.76
C SER A 388 11.94 4.02 0.29
N CYS A 389 10.76 4.10 -0.33
CA CYS A 389 10.64 4.66 -1.69
C CYS A 389 11.18 6.09 -1.79
N SER A 390 11.04 6.91 -0.74
CA SER A 390 11.62 8.25 -0.69
C SER A 390 13.15 8.23 -0.72
N ALA A 391 13.78 7.29 0.00
CA ALA A 391 15.23 7.12 0.02
C ALA A 391 15.78 6.58 -1.31
N GLU A 392 15.04 5.69 -1.97
CA GLU A 392 15.38 5.18 -3.30
C GLU A 392 15.30 6.28 -4.37
N ILE A 393 14.29 7.17 -4.31
CA ILE A 393 14.19 8.34 -5.20
C ILE A 393 15.39 9.27 -5.01
N MET A 394 15.91 9.39 -3.79
CA MET A 394 17.13 10.14 -3.50
C MET A 394 18.42 9.42 -3.95
N ALA A 395 18.29 8.24 -4.59
CA ALA A 395 19.40 7.39 -5.02
C ALA A 395 20.39 7.06 -3.89
N THR A 396 19.86 6.88 -2.67
CA THR A 396 20.68 6.53 -1.51
C THR A 396 21.19 5.10 -1.65
N ASP A 397 22.50 4.92 -1.75
CA ASP A 397 23.15 3.60 -1.80
C ASP A 397 23.32 3.04 -0.37
N PRO A 398 22.50 2.04 0.04
CA PRO A 398 22.56 1.50 1.39
C PRO A 398 23.87 0.75 1.66
N ILE A 399 24.50 0.15 0.65
CA ILE A 399 25.75 -0.62 0.80
C ILE A 399 26.88 0.32 1.17
N ARG A 400 27.03 1.39 0.40
CA ARG A 400 28.08 2.38 0.60
C ARG A 400 27.91 3.12 1.94
N VAL A 401 26.67 3.45 2.31
CA VAL A 401 26.39 4.08 3.61
C VAL A 401 26.69 3.11 4.75
N ALA A 402 26.22 1.86 4.69
CA ALA A 402 26.46 0.87 5.73
C ALA A 402 27.97 0.61 5.95
N ALA A 403 28.78 0.60 4.90
CA ALA A 403 30.24 0.48 5.02
C ALA A 403 30.84 1.65 5.84
N ARG A 404 30.50 2.90 5.50
CA ARG A 404 30.97 4.08 6.24
C ARG A 404 30.49 4.09 7.69
N MET A 405 29.25 3.69 7.93
CA MET A 405 28.69 3.65 9.29
C MET A 405 29.39 2.61 10.16
N ARG A 406 29.76 1.44 9.62
CA ARG A 406 30.56 0.43 10.33
C ARG A 406 31.97 0.90 10.68
N GLU A 407 32.60 1.69 9.82
CA GLU A 407 33.92 2.27 10.10
C GLU A 407 33.86 3.39 11.14
N LYS A 408 32.84 4.24 11.06
CA LYS A 408 32.67 5.41 11.92
C LYS A 408 32.12 5.05 13.29
N LEU A 409 31.22 4.07 13.35
CA LEU A 409 30.47 3.69 14.53
C LEU A 409 30.79 2.23 14.83
N ASP A 410 31.24 1.93 16.05
CA ASP A 410 31.45 0.56 16.53
C ASP A 410 30.10 -0.18 16.68
N VAL A 411 29.51 -0.56 15.55
CA VAL A 411 28.24 -1.28 15.34
C VAL A 411 28.31 -2.03 14.00
N ASP A 412 27.51 -3.07 13.86
CA ASP A 412 27.38 -3.86 12.63
C ASP A 412 26.15 -3.39 11.85
N VAL A 413 26.36 -2.71 10.72
CA VAL A 413 25.31 -2.21 9.84
C VAL A 413 25.24 -3.09 8.58
N ILE A 414 24.08 -3.71 8.39
CA ILE A 414 23.80 -4.69 7.34
C ILE A 414 22.89 -4.03 6.31
N PRO A 415 23.38 -3.72 5.09
CA PRO A 415 22.53 -3.15 4.06
C PRO A 415 21.54 -4.19 3.53
N VAL A 416 20.28 -3.78 3.34
CA VAL A 416 19.24 -4.63 2.77
C VAL A 416 18.89 -4.16 1.36
N SER A 417 19.24 -4.98 0.38
CA SER A 417 18.90 -4.74 -1.03
C SER A 417 17.71 -5.61 -1.44
N PRO A 418 16.62 -5.05 -1.99
CA PRO A 418 15.46 -5.83 -2.37
C PRO A 418 15.74 -6.75 -3.58
N ASP A 419 15.03 -7.87 -3.65
CA ASP A 419 15.09 -8.78 -4.80
C ASP A 419 14.37 -8.20 -6.02
N GLU A 420 15.06 -8.15 -7.16
CA GLU A 420 14.55 -7.58 -8.41
C GLU A 420 13.32 -8.33 -8.97
N THR A 421 13.19 -9.63 -8.68
CA THR A 421 12.10 -10.51 -9.15
C THR A 421 10.76 -10.17 -8.50
N PHE A 422 10.80 -9.65 -7.27
CA PHE A 422 9.61 -9.34 -6.46
C PHE A 422 9.51 -7.84 -6.13
N LEU A 423 10.04 -6.98 -7.00
CA LEU A 423 9.92 -5.53 -6.84
C LEU A 423 8.45 -5.09 -6.77
N SER A 424 8.22 -3.99 -6.06
CA SER A 424 6.88 -3.45 -5.78
C SER A 424 6.01 -4.38 -4.91
N SER A 425 6.62 -5.29 -4.16
CA SER A 425 5.93 -6.23 -3.27
C SER A 425 6.73 -6.46 -2.00
N LYS A 426 6.03 -6.74 -0.89
CA LYS A 426 6.68 -7.13 0.36
C LYS A 426 7.66 -8.30 0.17
N PHE A 427 7.45 -9.21 -0.78
CA PHE A 427 8.34 -10.36 -0.96
C PHE A 427 9.74 -9.95 -1.44
N GLY A 428 9.87 -8.86 -2.19
CA GLY A 428 11.18 -8.37 -2.62
C GLY A 428 12.05 -7.93 -1.44
N GLY A 429 11.49 -7.14 -0.54
CA GLY A 429 12.21 -6.69 0.66
C GLY A 429 12.42 -7.82 1.67
N THR A 430 11.45 -8.72 1.82
CA THR A 430 11.61 -9.90 2.67
C THR A 430 12.74 -10.79 2.17
N PHE A 431 12.78 -11.09 0.87
CA PHE A 431 13.86 -11.91 0.30
C PHE A 431 15.21 -11.21 0.45
N GLY A 432 15.29 -9.90 0.15
CA GLY A 432 16.51 -9.12 0.30
C GLY A 432 17.10 -9.17 1.70
N LEU A 433 16.25 -9.07 2.72
CA LEU A 433 16.67 -9.25 4.11
C LEU A 433 17.13 -10.69 4.37
N LEU A 434 16.38 -11.69 3.92
CA LEU A 434 16.74 -13.10 4.11
C LEU A 434 18.06 -13.44 3.45
N ASP A 435 18.33 -12.94 2.25
CA ASP A 435 19.61 -13.10 1.58
C ASP A 435 20.74 -12.48 2.40
N ALA A 436 20.55 -11.26 2.93
CA ALA A 436 21.52 -10.64 3.83
C ALA A 436 21.78 -11.46 5.11
N LEU A 437 20.79 -12.19 5.62
CA LEU A 437 20.95 -13.13 6.74
C LEU A 437 21.68 -14.41 6.33
N ILE A 438 21.32 -15.00 5.18
CA ILE A 438 21.92 -16.21 4.63
C ILE A 438 23.43 -16.00 4.37
N MET A 439 23.80 -14.82 3.85
CA MET A 439 25.19 -14.40 3.62
C MET A 439 26.05 -14.36 4.88
N ARG A 440 25.46 -14.42 6.08
CA ARG A 440 26.18 -14.42 7.35
C ARG A 440 26.39 -15.81 7.94
N MET A 441 25.77 -16.83 7.37
CA MET A 441 25.90 -18.20 7.88
C MET A 441 27.34 -18.67 7.76
N LYS A 442 27.90 -19.21 8.85
CA LYS A 442 29.30 -19.65 8.92
C LYS A 442 29.37 -21.17 8.85
N PRO A 443 30.43 -21.75 8.25
CA PRO A 443 30.70 -23.18 8.41
C PRO A 443 30.87 -23.55 9.89
N ARG A 444 30.32 -24.70 10.30
CA ARG A 444 30.33 -25.21 11.68
C ARG A 444 30.45 -26.73 11.68
N ASP A 445 30.94 -27.27 12.79
CA ASP A 445 30.84 -28.70 13.08
C ASP A 445 29.37 -29.08 13.32
N VAL A 446 28.95 -30.23 12.79
CA VAL A 446 27.56 -30.69 12.90
C VAL A 446 27.30 -31.24 14.30
N GLU A 447 26.25 -30.75 14.95
CA GLU A 447 25.69 -31.32 16.17
C GLU A 447 24.68 -32.43 15.82
N GLU A 448 25.03 -33.67 16.13
CA GLU A 448 24.15 -34.83 15.90
C GLU A 448 22.80 -34.70 16.63
N GLY A 449 21.75 -35.19 15.98
CA GLY A 449 20.38 -35.20 16.50
C GLY A 449 19.72 -33.82 16.51
N THR A 450 20.21 -32.86 15.72
CA THR A 450 19.65 -31.49 15.70
C THR A 450 19.06 -31.10 14.35
N ILE A 451 17.98 -30.30 14.38
CA ILE A 451 17.30 -29.81 13.18
C ILE A 451 17.12 -28.29 13.18
N ASN A 452 17.20 -27.71 11.98
CA ASN A 452 16.68 -26.38 11.70
C ASN A 452 15.34 -26.47 10.96
N LEU A 453 14.43 -25.57 11.29
CA LEU A 453 13.19 -25.38 10.56
C LEU A 453 13.32 -24.13 9.69
N ILE A 454 12.99 -24.21 8.41
CA ILE A 454 13.03 -23.08 7.47
C ILE A 454 11.60 -22.78 7.05
N ALA A 455 11.03 -21.67 7.50
CA ALA A 455 9.64 -21.35 7.21
C ALA A 455 9.50 -19.95 6.62
N ARG A 456 8.63 -19.82 5.61
CA ARG A 456 8.11 -18.51 5.16
C ARG A 456 7.23 -17.85 6.21
N SER A 457 6.63 -18.67 7.07
CA SER A 457 5.46 -18.33 7.84
C SER A 457 5.78 -17.41 9.02
N PHE A 458 5.65 -16.11 8.79
CA PHE A 458 5.69 -15.07 9.81
C PHE A 458 4.46 -15.06 10.76
N PHE A 459 3.96 -16.22 11.16
CA PHE A 459 2.87 -16.36 12.14
C PHE A 459 3.38 -16.53 13.58
N GLY A 460 4.70 -16.44 13.80
CA GLY A 460 5.31 -16.66 15.11
C GLY A 460 5.49 -18.14 15.42
N LEU A 461 6.01 -18.88 14.44
CA LEU A 461 6.55 -20.23 14.62
C LEU A 461 7.75 -20.25 15.55
N GLY A 462 8.52 -19.16 15.62
CA GLY A 462 9.64 -19.00 16.56
C GLY A 462 9.22 -18.70 18.00
N LYS A 463 7.95 -18.84 18.36
CA LYS A 463 7.45 -18.68 19.74
C LYS A 463 7.55 -19.99 20.48
N ASP A 464 7.91 -19.92 21.77
CA ASP A 464 8.21 -21.07 22.62
C ASP A 464 7.16 -22.18 22.51
N ARG A 465 5.86 -21.92 22.73
CA ARG A 465 4.81 -22.96 22.66
C ARG A 465 4.65 -23.64 21.29
N VAL A 466 4.91 -22.93 20.19
CA VAL A 466 4.85 -23.52 18.85
C VAL A 466 6.07 -24.39 18.59
N ILE A 467 7.27 -23.90 18.94
CA ILE A 467 8.49 -24.71 18.89
C ILE A 467 8.34 -25.93 19.78
N ASP A 468 7.77 -25.80 20.98
CA ASP A 468 7.53 -26.91 21.92
C ASP A 468 6.63 -27.98 21.29
N SER A 469 5.59 -27.56 20.58
CA SER A 469 4.68 -28.48 19.88
C SER A 469 5.37 -29.22 18.74
N LEU A 470 6.21 -28.54 17.96
CA LEU A 470 7.00 -29.18 16.90
C LEU A 470 8.13 -30.06 17.47
N GLN A 471 8.74 -29.62 18.58
CA GLN A 471 9.75 -30.35 19.34
C GLN A 471 9.16 -31.64 19.90
N GLU A 472 7.91 -31.64 20.37
CA GLU A 472 7.22 -32.83 20.84
C GLU A 472 7.16 -33.90 19.75
N ILE A 473 6.89 -33.52 18.50
CA ILE A 473 6.84 -34.43 17.35
C ILE A 473 8.23 -35.01 17.06
N VAL A 474 9.24 -34.16 16.85
CA VAL A 474 10.57 -34.66 16.41
C VAL A 474 11.36 -35.34 17.54
N SER A 475 11.03 -35.04 18.80
CA SER A 475 11.64 -35.71 19.97
C SER A 475 11.34 -37.21 20.02
N THR A 476 10.26 -37.68 19.41
CA THR A 476 9.95 -39.12 19.35
C THR A 476 10.94 -39.89 18.49
N LEU A 477 11.64 -39.22 17.56
CA LEU A 477 12.78 -39.76 16.83
C LEU A 477 14.12 -39.47 17.52
N GLY A 478 14.11 -38.86 18.70
CA GLY A 478 15.29 -38.44 19.44
C GLY A 478 16.02 -37.25 18.81
N LEU A 479 15.28 -36.37 18.12
CA LEU A 479 15.81 -35.15 17.52
C LEU A 479 15.43 -33.90 18.34
N ARG A 480 16.23 -32.84 18.20
CA ARG A 480 16.03 -31.55 18.86
C ARG A 480 15.98 -30.40 17.84
N VAL A 481 14.98 -29.55 17.94
CA VAL A 481 14.87 -28.30 17.19
C VAL A 481 15.87 -27.29 17.73
N ARG A 482 16.74 -26.73 16.88
CA ARG A 482 17.63 -25.62 17.26
C ARG A 482 16.88 -24.29 17.25
N PHE A 483 16.32 -23.94 16.09
CA PHE A 483 15.49 -22.74 15.91
C PHE A 483 14.71 -22.80 14.58
N CYS A 484 13.79 -21.85 14.40
CA CYS A 484 13.09 -21.63 13.14
C CYS A 484 13.71 -20.42 12.43
N PHE A 485 14.31 -20.62 11.26
CA PHE A 485 14.79 -19.54 10.41
C PHE A 485 13.63 -18.97 9.56
N PRO A 486 13.46 -17.63 9.48
CA PRO A 486 14.14 -16.54 10.22
C PRO A 486 13.34 -16.06 11.47
N ASP A 487 12.37 -16.83 11.95
CA ASP A 487 11.33 -16.33 12.86
C ASP A 487 11.81 -16.27 14.33
N PHE A 488 11.81 -15.08 14.92
CA PHE A 488 12.24 -14.82 16.32
C PHE A 488 13.64 -15.36 16.66
N CYS A 489 14.55 -15.44 15.68
CA CYS A 489 15.93 -15.87 15.88
C CYS A 489 16.85 -14.70 16.29
N THR A 490 18.06 -15.03 16.71
CA THR A 490 19.16 -14.07 16.94
C THR A 490 20.17 -14.18 15.80
N LEU A 491 20.95 -13.13 15.55
CA LEU A 491 22.03 -13.19 14.57
C LEU A 491 23.04 -14.27 14.90
N SER A 492 23.34 -14.52 16.18
CA SER A 492 24.24 -15.62 16.55
C SER A 492 23.68 -16.99 16.15
N GLN A 493 22.36 -17.21 16.32
CA GLN A 493 21.70 -18.45 15.86
C GLN A 493 21.77 -18.59 14.34
N ILE A 494 21.57 -17.48 13.60
CA ILE A 494 21.68 -17.47 12.14
C ILE A 494 23.12 -17.79 11.70
N GLU A 495 24.12 -17.16 12.29
CA GLU A 495 25.53 -17.43 11.98
C GLU A 495 25.91 -18.89 12.27
N ASP A 496 25.23 -19.53 13.22
CA ASP A 496 25.41 -20.92 13.62
C ASP A 496 24.49 -21.91 12.89
N PHE A 497 23.73 -21.46 11.89
CA PHE A 497 22.76 -22.28 11.15
C PHE A 497 23.36 -23.61 10.67
N CYS A 498 24.59 -23.58 10.14
CA CYS A 498 25.25 -24.76 9.57
C CYS A 498 25.60 -25.85 10.59
N ALA A 499 25.44 -25.61 11.90
CA ALA A 499 25.70 -26.59 12.95
C ALA A 499 24.59 -27.65 13.09
N ALA A 500 23.44 -27.49 12.42
CA ALA A 500 22.39 -28.52 12.46
C ALA A 500 22.74 -29.77 11.63
N GLU A 501 22.20 -30.93 12.01
CA GLU A 501 22.33 -32.14 11.20
C GLU A 501 21.35 -32.12 10.02
N TYR A 502 20.10 -31.71 10.25
CA TYR A 502 19.05 -31.70 9.22
C TYR A 502 18.38 -30.32 9.06
N ASP A 503 18.09 -29.94 7.81
CA ASP A 503 17.33 -28.73 7.49
C ASP A 503 15.96 -29.11 6.89
N ILE A 504 14.87 -28.64 7.51
CA ILE A 504 13.50 -28.95 7.11
C ILE A 504 12.85 -27.71 6.52
N GLN A 505 12.41 -27.78 5.27
CA GLN A 505 11.60 -26.72 4.66
C GLN A 505 10.14 -26.87 5.08
N ILE A 506 9.58 -25.79 5.59
CA ILE A 506 8.17 -25.66 5.97
C ILE A 506 7.41 -24.83 4.92
N GLY A 507 6.45 -25.49 4.30
CA GLY A 507 5.53 -24.95 3.30
C GLY A 507 6.06 -25.06 1.87
N PHE A 508 5.15 -25.25 0.93
CA PHE A 508 5.48 -25.50 -0.49
C PHE A 508 5.48 -24.22 -1.35
N SER A 509 5.69 -23.05 -0.75
CA SER A 509 5.66 -21.80 -1.51
C SER A 509 6.92 -21.64 -2.35
N LYS A 510 6.80 -21.17 -3.59
CA LYS A 510 7.96 -20.83 -4.42
C LYS A 510 8.90 -19.82 -3.75
N PHE A 511 8.35 -18.89 -2.97
CA PHE A 511 9.15 -18.01 -2.12
C PHE A 511 10.02 -18.79 -1.12
N THR A 512 9.42 -19.75 -0.39
CA THR A 512 10.16 -20.62 0.55
C THR A 512 11.22 -21.42 -0.20
N ARG A 513 10.85 -22.01 -1.34
CA ARG A 513 11.75 -22.81 -2.17
C ARG A 513 12.95 -21.99 -2.64
N ARG A 514 12.73 -20.75 -3.10
CA ARG A 514 13.81 -19.82 -3.48
C ARG A 514 14.72 -19.49 -2.29
N VAL A 515 14.16 -19.29 -1.10
CA VAL A 515 14.96 -19.07 0.12
C VAL A 515 15.81 -20.31 0.43
N CYS A 516 15.26 -21.51 0.31
CA CYS A 516 15.98 -22.76 0.54
C CYS A 516 17.01 -23.09 -0.54
N GLU A 517 16.73 -22.80 -1.80
CA GLU A 517 17.70 -22.86 -2.91
C GLU A 517 18.87 -21.94 -2.60
N ARG A 518 18.58 -20.69 -2.21
CA ARG A 518 19.60 -19.72 -1.83
C ARG A 518 20.41 -20.18 -0.60
N LEU A 519 19.77 -20.74 0.42
CA LEU A 519 20.45 -21.37 1.55
C LEU A 519 21.40 -22.48 1.10
N SER A 520 20.94 -23.36 0.21
CA SER A 520 21.72 -24.49 -0.30
C SER A 520 22.92 -24.02 -1.12
N GLU A 521 22.74 -23.00 -1.98
CA GLU A 521 23.83 -22.38 -2.76
C GLU A 521 24.94 -21.82 -1.87
N VAL A 522 24.58 -21.19 -0.76
CA VAL A 522 25.51 -20.44 0.09
C VAL A 522 26.19 -21.33 1.12
N THR A 523 25.42 -22.26 1.71
CA THR A 523 25.92 -23.13 2.77
C THR A 523 26.46 -24.46 2.25
N GLY A 524 26.11 -24.85 1.01
CA GLY A 524 26.40 -26.17 0.44
C GLY A 524 25.55 -27.30 1.05
N ARG A 525 24.59 -26.98 1.92
CA ARG A 525 23.77 -27.96 2.63
C ARG A 525 22.57 -28.40 1.80
N ARG A 526 22.10 -29.63 2.03
CA ARG A 526 20.92 -30.21 1.38
C ARG A 526 19.76 -30.25 2.36
N LEU A 527 18.57 -29.88 1.88
CA LEU A 527 17.33 -30.08 2.64
C LEU A 527 17.07 -31.56 2.89
N ALA A 528 16.68 -31.88 4.13
CA ALA A 528 16.23 -33.20 4.50
C ALA A 528 14.85 -33.51 3.91
N MET A 529 13.93 -32.55 3.96
CA MET A 529 12.57 -32.70 3.47
C MET A 529 11.86 -31.36 3.25
N GLU A 530 10.75 -31.41 2.51
CA GLU A 530 9.77 -30.33 2.37
C GLU A 530 8.41 -30.80 2.90
N VAL A 531 7.84 -30.09 3.87
CA VAL A 531 6.58 -30.48 4.55
C VAL A 531 5.72 -29.25 4.88
N GLU A 532 4.41 -29.41 5.09
CA GLU A 532 3.56 -28.36 5.68
C GLU A 532 3.60 -28.43 7.21
N LEU A 533 3.14 -27.36 7.88
CA LEU A 533 3.00 -27.37 9.34
C LEU A 533 1.94 -28.41 9.76
N PRO A 534 2.26 -29.33 10.68
CA PRO A 534 1.33 -30.37 11.08
C PRO A 534 0.36 -29.80 12.11
N ILE A 535 -0.90 -30.21 12.06
CA ILE A 535 -1.86 -30.03 13.15
C ILE A 535 -2.51 -31.38 13.46
N GLY A 536 -2.89 -32.16 12.46
CA GLY A 536 -3.48 -33.48 12.66
C GLY A 536 -2.48 -34.60 12.98
N ILE A 537 -2.98 -35.72 13.50
CA ILE A 537 -2.17 -36.94 13.71
C ILE A 537 -1.55 -37.45 12.40
N SER A 538 -2.29 -37.41 11.29
CA SER A 538 -1.78 -37.85 9.98
C SER A 538 -0.56 -37.04 9.56
N GLU A 539 -0.63 -35.72 9.69
CA GLU A 539 0.44 -34.79 9.33
C GLU A 539 1.63 -34.91 10.28
N CYS A 540 1.40 -35.16 11.58
CA CYS A 540 2.46 -35.46 12.54
C CYS A 540 3.20 -36.76 12.20
N ILE A 541 2.47 -37.79 11.76
CA ILE A 541 3.05 -39.06 11.31
C ILE A 541 3.85 -38.89 10.02
N GLU A 542 3.35 -38.09 9.07
CA GLU A 542 4.07 -37.76 7.83
C GLU A 542 5.44 -37.12 8.11
N TRP A 543 5.53 -36.24 9.11
CA TRP A 543 6.79 -35.64 9.53
C TRP A 543 7.82 -36.68 9.99
N VAL A 544 7.44 -37.58 10.92
CA VAL A 544 8.39 -38.59 11.45
C VAL A 544 8.74 -39.65 10.40
N ARG A 545 7.80 -40.01 9.52
CA ARG A 545 8.07 -40.92 8.40
C ARG A 545 9.05 -40.30 7.41
N GLY A 546 8.82 -39.06 6.98
CA GLY A 546 9.70 -38.40 6.03
C GLY A 546 11.14 -38.27 6.56
N LEU A 547 11.32 -38.09 7.87
CA LEU A 547 12.65 -37.98 8.48
C LEU A 547 13.36 -39.33 8.47
N ALA A 548 12.63 -40.40 8.80
CA ALA A 548 13.14 -41.77 8.74
C ALA A 548 13.41 -42.25 7.30
N GLU A 549 12.65 -41.76 6.32
CA GLU A 549 12.92 -42.01 4.90
C GLU A 549 14.18 -41.30 4.42
N TYR A 550 14.43 -40.08 4.90
CA TYR A 550 15.63 -39.32 4.56
C TYR A 550 16.91 -39.91 5.17
N ASP A 551 16.89 -40.26 6.47
CA ASP A 551 18.01 -40.87 7.17
C ASP A 551 17.64 -42.23 7.77
N PRO A 552 18.12 -43.35 7.18
CA PRO A 552 17.88 -44.70 7.68
C PRO A 552 18.30 -44.95 9.13
N LYS A 553 19.17 -44.12 9.73
CA LYS A 553 19.52 -44.21 11.16
C LYS A 553 18.31 -43.97 12.07
N LEU A 554 17.29 -43.25 11.60
CA LEU A 554 16.08 -42.93 12.36
C LEU A 554 15.01 -44.02 12.24
N SER A 555 15.05 -44.86 11.21
CA SER A 555 14.06 -45.92 10.94
C SER A 555 13.80 -46.87 12.11
N PRO A 556 14.79 -47.30 12.92
CA PRO A 556 14.54 -48.15 14.09
C PRO A 556 13.64 -47.49 15.16
N ARG A 557 13.57 -46.16 15.20
CA ARG A 557 12.76 -45.39 16.17
C ARG A 557 11.33 -45.13 15.67
N LEU A 558 11.06 -45.30 14.38
CA LEU A 558 9.79 -44.95 13.75
C LEU A 558 8.56 -45.68 14.35
N PRO A 559 8.59 -47.01 14.62
CA PRO A 559 7.41 -47.69 15.16
C PRO A 559 6.98 -47.16 16.54
N GLU A 560 7.94 -46.86 17.41
CA GLU A 560 7.67 -46.32 18.74
C GLU A 560 7.25 -44.85 18.68
N ALA A 561 7.81 -44.08 17.74
CA ALA A 561 7.41 -42.71 17.48
C ALA A 561 5.94 -42.61 17.05
N GLU A 562 5.52 -43.43 16.07
CA GLU A 562 4.12 -43.46 15.62
C GLU A 562 3.18 -43.89 16.74
N ARG A 563 3.57 -44.91 17.54
CA ARG A 563 2.79 -45.36 18.69
C ARG A 563 2.57 -44.23 19.70
N THR A 564 3.65 -43.55 20.08
CA THR A 564 3.62 -42.44 21.04
C THR A 564 2.70 -41.31 20.59
N LEU A 565 2.79 -40.91 19.31
CA LEU A 565 1.94 -39.86 18.75
C LEU A 565 0.47 -40.26 18.71
N ASN A 566 0.17 -41.51 18.30
CA ASN A 566 -1.21 -42.01 18.25
C ASN A 566 -1.84 -42.12 19.65
N GLU A 567 -1.10 -42.59 20.65
CA GLU A 567 -1.58 -42.68 22.03
C GLU A 567 -1.92 -41.29 22.60
N LYS A 568 -1.05 -40.31 22.37
CA LYS A 568 -1.30 -38.91 22.77
C LYS A 568 -2.51 -38.32 22.06
N TYR A 569 -2.61 -38.49 20.74
CA TYR A 569 -3.74 -38.01 19.95
C TYR A 569 -5.06 -38.62 20.43
N LYS A 570 -5.08 -39.94 20.64
CA LYS A 570 -6.26 -40.65 21.16
C LYS A 570 -6.70 -40.08 22.52
N GLY A 571 -5.75 -39.84 23.43
CA GLY A 571 -6.05 -39.20 24.72
C GLY A 571 -6.70 -37.82 24.60
N ILE A 572 -6.30 -37.03 23.58
CA ILE A 572 -6.92 -35.72 23.29
C ILE A 572 -8.34 -35.92 22.74
N ILE A 573 -8.53 -36.78 21.74
CA ILE A 573 -9.82 -37.04 21.11
C ILE A 573 -10.83 -37.60 22.12
N ASP A 574 -10.43 -38.57 22.94
CA ASP A 574 -11.30 -39.20 23.94
C ASP A 574 -11.79 -38.18 24.99
N GLY A 575 -11.01 -37.13 25.26
CA GLY A 575 -11.42 -36.02 26.12
C GLY A 575 -12.56 -35.16 25.53
N PHE A 576 -12.67 -35.08 24.21
CA PHE A 576 -13.70 -34.27 23.52
C PHE A 576 -14.90 -35.07 23.01
N ARG A 577 -14.73 -36.38 22.78
CA ARG A 577 -15.80 -37.29 22.31
C ARG A 577 -17.13 -37.11 23.06
N PRO A 578 -17.20 -37.02 24.40
CA PRO A 578 -18.48 -36.89 25.12
C PRO A 578 -19.32 -35.65 24.76
N TYR A 579 -18.73 -34.64 24.13
CA TYR A 579 -19.39 -33.38 23.78
C TYR A 579 -19.78 -33.30 22.30
N VAL A 580 -19.11 -34.08 21.44
CA VAL A 580 -19.18 -33.96 19.98
C VAL A 580 -19.86 -35.17 19.36
N GLU A 581 -19.84 -36.32 20.03
CA GLU A 581 -20.41 -37.56 19.53
C GLU A 581 -21.89 -37.41 19.12
N GLY A 582 -22.21 -37.81 17.89
CA GLY A 582 -23.54 -37.73 17.31
C GLY A 582 -23.98 -36.33 16.85
N LYS A 583 -23.15 -35.29 17.03
CA LYS A 583 -23.46 -33.93 16.55
C LYS A 583 -23.32 -33.83 15.05
N LYS A 584 -24.32 -33.26 14.39
CA LYS A 584 -24.30 -33.01 12.95
C LYS A 584 -23.48 -31.76 12.64
N VAL A 585 -22.41 -31.93 11.89
CA VAL A 585 -21.46 -30.85 11.58
C VAL A 585 -21.36 -30.64 10.08
N VAL A 586 -21.27 -29.38 9.67
CA VAL A 586 -20.90 -28.99 8.30
C VAL A 586 -19.65 -28.15 8.34
N ILE A 587 -18.74 -28.39 7.39
CA ILE A 587 -17.58 -27.54 7.18
C ILE A 587 -17.89 -26.56 6.04
N TYR A 588 -17.77 -25.24 6.27
CA TYR A 588 -17.95 -24.19 5.26
C TYR A 588 -16.71 -23.29 5.14
N CYS A 589 -16.02 -23.33 4.01
CA CYS A 589 -14.74 -22.66 3.81
C CYS A 589 -14.77 -21.71 2.61
N VAL A 590 -14.36 -20.45 2.80
CA VAL A 590 -14.35 -19.38 1.78
C VAL A 590 -13.02 -19.33 1.00
N MET A 591 -12.45 -20.50 0.74
CA MET A 591 -11.30 -20.74 -0.15
C MET A 591 -11.04 -22.24 -0.20
N VAL A 592 -10.65 -22.78 -1.35
CA VAL A 592 -10.23 -24.19 -1.44
C VAL A 592 -8.88 -24.40 -0.74
N ARG A 593 -8.83 -25.34 0.20
CA ARG A 593 -7.61 -25.79 0.91
C ARG A 593 -7.77 -27.22 1.42
N ASN A 594 -6.67 -27.86 1.80
CA ASN A 594 -6.71 -29.15 2.49
C ASN A 594 -7.26 -28.97 3.92
N LEU A 595 -8.33 -29.71 4.23
CA LEU A 595 -9.04 -29.73 5.51
C LEU A 595 -9.01 -31.13 6.16
N LYS A 596 -8.11 -32.02 5.71
CA LYS A 596 -8.09 -33.42 6.12
C LYS A 596 -8.04 -33.59 7.64
N TRP A 597 -7.18 -32.86 8.34
CA TRP A 597 -7.08 -33.01 9.79
C TRP A 597 -8.36 -32.59 10.52
N TYR A 598 -9.11 -31.60 10.02
CA TYR A 598 -10.41 -31.24 10.59
C TYR A 598 -11.42 -32.36 10.41
N VAL A 599 -11.42 -32.98 9.23
CA VAL A 599 -12.29 -34.11 8.93
C VAL A 599 -11.96 -35.30 9.81
N ASP A 600 -10.68 -35.67 9.90
CA ASP A 600 -10.21 -36.78 10.73
C ASP A 600 -10.55 -36.55 12.20
N ALA A 601 -10.22 -35.36 12.75
CA ALA A 601 -10.51 -35.04 14.15
C ALA A 601 -12.00 -35.07 14.48
N LEU A 602 -12.87 -34.53 13.61
CA LEU A 602 -14.32 -34.57 13.82
C LEU A 602 -14.87 -36.00 13.79
N LYS A 603 -14.45 -36.80 12.81
CA LYS A 603 -14.84 -38.22 12.70
C LYS A 603 -14.36 -39.01 13.92
N ASP A 604 -13.11 -38.81 14.33
CA ASP A 604 -12.53 -39.49 15.48
C ASP A 604 -13.23 -39.08 16.78
N MET A 605 -13.67 -37.83 16.93
CA MET A 605 -14.52 -37.36 18.03
C MET A 605 -15.96 -37.90 17.98
N GLY A 606 -16.37 -38.58 16.90
CA GLY A 606 -17.70 -39.15 16.72
C GLY A 606 -18.73 -38.19 16.13
N ALA A 607 -18.32 -37.09 15.50
CA ALA A 607 -19.22 -36.16 14.81
C ALA A 607 -19.84 -36.81 13.57
N ASP A 608 -21.10 -36.49 13.29
CA ASP A 608 -21.79 -36.79 12.04
C ASP A 608 -21.50 -35.69 11.02
N LEU A 609 -20.38 -35.80 10.32
CA LEU A 609 -19.93 -34.80 9.34
C LEU A 609 -20.71 -34.92 8.02
N ARG A 610 -21.64 -33.99 7.79
CA ARG A 610 -22.59 -34.03 6.66
C ARG A 610 -21.98 -33.62 5.33
N ALA A 611 -21.20 -32.55 5.32
CA ALA A 611 -20.59 -32.03 4.11
C ALA A 611 -19.37 -31.13 4.38
N VAL A 612 -18.49 -31.06 3.39
CA VAL A 612 -17.45 -30.04 3.25
C VAL A 612 -17.82 -29.15 2.07
N MET A 613 -17.99 -27.86 2.32
CA MET A 613 -18.47 -26.88 1.34
C MET A 613 -17.40 -25.81 1.08
N PHE A 614 -17.09 -25.56 -0.18
CA PHE A 614 -16.16 -24.52 -0.61
C PHE A 614 -16.89 -23.39 -1.35
N ASN A 615 -16.57 -22.14 -1.01
CA ASN A 615 -17.01 -20.93 -1.72
C ASN A 615 -15.85 -20.31 -2.50
N ASP A 616 -16.14 -19.66 -3.61
CA ASP A 616 -15.18 -19.07 -4.55
C ASP A 616 -14.41 -17.85 -4.02
N GLY A 617 -14.85 -17.28 -2.90
CA GLY A 617 -14.12 -16.20 -2.21
C GLY A 617 -13.80 -14.97 -3.08
N LEU A 618 -12.80 -14.19 -2.66
CA LEU A 618 -12.25 -13.03 -3.41
C LEU A 618 -10.86 -13.31 -4.01
N ILE A 619 -10.23 -14.39 -3.56
CA ILE A 619 -8.90 -14.84 -3.96
C ILE A 619 -9.08 -16.23 -4.52
N ILE A 620 -8.78 -16.41 -5.80
CA ILE A 620 -8.86 -17.72 -6.46
C ILE A 620 -7.44 -18.24 -6.66
N ASN A 621 -7.15 -19.40 -6.08
CA ASN A 621 -5.92 -20.13 -6.33
C ASN A 621 -6.19 -21.25 -7.33
N HIS A 622 -5.89 -21.00 -8.61
CA HIS A 622 -6.18 -21.93 -9.70
C HIS A 622 -5.36 -23.23 -9.66
N ASN A 623 -4.35 -23.32 -8.79
CA ASN A 623 -3.50 -24.51 -8.66
C ASN A 623 -3.99 -25.51 -7.61
N VAL A 624 -4.97 -25.16 -6.78
CA VAL A 624 -5.49 -26.05 -5.73
C VAL A 624 -6.74 -26.76 -6.24
N ARG A 625 -6.65 -28.09 -6.39
CA ARG A 625 -7.82 -28.94 -6.64
C ARG A 625 -8.59 -29.15 -5.35
N VAL A 626 -9.91 -29.30 -5.46
CA VAL A 626 -10.76 -29.63 -4.31
C VAL A 626 -10.36 -31.00 -3.77
N PRO A 627 -9.94 -31.11 -2.49
CA PRO A 627 -9.51 -32.37 -1.93
C PRO A 627 -10.69 -33.31 -1.66
N GLU A 628 -10.46 -34.61 -1.83
CA GLU A 628 -11.40 -35.67 -1.44
C GLU A 628 -11.16 -36.11 0.01
N TYR A 629 -12.23 -36.42 0.74
CA TYR A 629 -12.18 -36.82 2.15
C TYR A 629 -12.87 -38.17 2.40
N GLY A 630 -12.65 -39.13 1.48
CA GLY A 630 -13.28 -40.44 1.52
C GLY A 630 -14.78 -40.39 1.21
N ASP A 631 -15.59 -40.84 2.15
CA ASP A 631 -17.06 -40.91 2.07
C ASP A 631 -17.77 -39.57 2.38
N VAL A 632 -17.03 -38.53 2.80
CA VAL A 632 -17.63 -37.22 3.11
C VAL A 632 -18.01 -36.50 1.81
N LYS A 633 -19.26 -36.03 1.74
CA LYS A 633 -19.76 -35.23 0.62
C LYS A 633 -19.00 -33.90 0.52
N VAL A 634 -18.34 -33.66 -0.61
CA VAL A 634 -17.67 -32.38 -0.91
C VAL A 634 -18.48 -31.59 -1.94
N MET A 635 -18.68 -30.30 -1.69
CA MET A 635 -19.50 -29.41 -2.52
C MET A 635 -18.73 -28.14 -2.87
N GLU A 636 -18.68 -27.80 -4.15
CA GLU A 636 -17.91 -26.68 -4.70
C GLU A 636 -18.81 -25.50 -5.08
N HIS A 637 -18.25 -24.29 -5.18
CA HIS A 637 -18.96 -23.07 -5.61
C HIS A 637 -20.20 -22.72 -4.74
N MET A 638 -20.16 -23.08 -3.46
CA MET A 638 -21.28 -22.99 -2.54
C MET A 638 -21.40 -21.59 -1.93
N LYS A 639 -22.50 -20.90 -2.24
CA LYS A 639 -22.77 -19.57 -1.68
C LYS A 639 -23.35 -19.69 -0.27
N MET A 640 -23.32 -18.58 0.46
CA MET A 640 -23.91 -18.50 1.81
C MET A 640 -25.41 -18.87 1.81
N CYS A 641 -26.14 -18.59 0.73
CA CYS A 641 -27.53 -18.99 0.58
C CYS A 641 -27.72 -20.51 0.53
N ASP A 642 -26.73 -21.26 0.04
CA ASP A 642 -26.80 -22.71 -0.04
C ASP A 642 -26.47 -23.36 1.29
N LEU A 643 -25.50 -22.80 2.04
CA LEU A 643 -25.30 -23.15 3.45
C LEU A 643 -26.60 -22.97 4.24
N LYS A 644 -27.29 -21.83 4.08
CA LYS A 644 -28.56 -21.55 4.75
C LYS A 644 -29.66 -22.58 4.43
N LYS A 645 -29.67 -23.18 3.23
CA LYS A 645 -30.62 -24.24 2.87
C LYS A 645 -30.30 -25.53 3.64
N ILE A 646 -29.04 -25.97 3.62
CA ILE A 646 -28.60 -27.18 4.33
C ILE A 646 -28.85 -27.06 5.84
N LEU A 647 -28.59 -25.90 6.43
CA LEU A 647 -28.87 -25.65 7.85
C LEU A 647 -30.35 -25.89 8.22
N LYS A 648 -31.28 -25.58 7.31
CA LYS A 648 -32.72 -25.79 7.52
C LYS A 648 -33.16 -27.23 7.23
N GLU A 649 -32.57 -27.86 6.22
CA GLU A 649 -32.99 -29.18 5.74
C GLU A 649 -32.43 -30.32 6.60
N GLU A 650 -31.21 -30.17 7.13
CA GLU A 650 -30.50 -31.26 7.81
C GLU A 650 -30.40 -31.11 9.34
N ASP A 651 -30.91 -30.00 9.92
CA ASP A 651 -30.88 -29.70 11.36
C ASP A 651 -29.46 -29.78 11.94
N ILE A 652 -28.57 -28.94 11.40
CA ILE A 652 -27.13 -28.96 11.69
C ILE A 652 -26.85 -28.34 13.07
N ASP A 653 -26.14 -29.06 13.93
CA ASP A 653 -25.77 -28.60 15.28
C ASP A 653 -24.69 -27.50 15.26
N MET A 654 -23.74 -27.59 14.31
CA MET A 654 -22.59 -26.68 14.25
C MET A 654 -22.00 -26.54 12.84
N VAL A 655 -21.50 -25.33 12.53
CA VAL A 655 -20.69 -25.06 11.34
C VAL A 655 -19.23 -24.79 11.70
N VAL A 656 -18.30 -25.53 11.10
CA VAL A 656 -16.86 -25.21 11.19
C VAL A 656 -16.49 -24.32 10.00
N THR A 657 -15.92 -23.13 10.24
CA THR A 657 -15.72 -22.15 9.17
C THR A 657 -14.52 -21.21 9.35
N ASN A 658 -13.98 -20.69 8.24
CA ASN A 658 -13.04 -19.56 8.24
C ASN A 658 -13.74 -18.20 8.00
N ASP A 659 -15.08 -18.17 7.98
CA ASP A 659 -15.92 -17.00 7.73
C ASP A 659 -16.92 -16.78 8.88
N ALA A 660 -16.39 -16.88 10.10
CA ALA A 660 -17.11 -16.81 11.36
C ALA A 660 -18.13 -15.68 11.43
N ASP A 661 -17.75 -14.47 11.04
CA ASP A 661 -18.61 -13.28 11.13
C ASP A 661 -19.90 -13.39 10.31
N ARG A 662 -19.84 -13.99 9.11
CA ARG A 662 -21.02 -14.15 8.25
C ARG A 662 -21.83 -15.38 8.63
N VAL A 663 -21.18 -16.47 9.01
CA VAL A 663 -21.86 -17.68 9.47
C VAL A 663 -22.60 -17.44 10.78
N GLY A 664 -22.00 -16.71 11.73
CA GLY A 664 -22.64 -16.37 13.00
C GLY A 664 -23.94 -15.59 12.84
N ARG A 665 -24.03 -14.73 11.81
CA ARG A 665 -25.27 -13.99 11.47
C ARG A 665 -26.41 -14.89 10.99
N LEU A 666 -26.16 -16.16 10.71
CA LEU A 666 -27.21 -17.13 10.38
C LEU A 666 -27.92 -17.70 11.63
N GLY A 667 -27.43 -17.38 12.83
CA GLY A 667 -28.02 -17.88 14.09
C GLY A 667 -27.70 -19.35 14.37
N VAL A 668 -26.64 -19.90 13.76
CA VAL A 668 -26.14 -21.26 13.99
C VAL A 668 -24.88 -21.20 14.86
N ARG A 669 -24.65 -22.22 15.69
CA ARG A 669 -23.36 -22.37 16.39
C ARG A 669 -22.25 -22.56 15.36
N TYR A 670 -21.11 -21.93 15.58
CA TYR A 670 -19.98 -22.11 14.70
C TYR A 670 -18.67 -22.20 15.46
N SER A 671 -17.70 -22.89 14.86
CA SER A 671 -16.32 -22.91 15.33
C SER A 671 -15.41 -22.37 14.24
N GLY A 672 -14.48 -21.49 14.63
CA GLY A 672 -13.46 -20.99 13.72
C GLY A 672 -12.49 -22.10 13.30
N MET A 673 -12.01 -22.06 12.06
CA MET A 673 -10.92 -22.91 11.54
C MET A 673 -9.52 -22.38 11.88
N MET A 674 -9.35 -21.61 12.96
CA MET A 674 -8.03 -21.16 13.37
C MET A 674 -7.65 -21.90 14.64
N SER A 675 -6.64 -22.77 14.53
CA SER A 675 -5.90 -23.26 15.69
C SER A 675 -4.82 -22.27 16.07
N ARG A 676 -4.61 -22.07 17.37
CA ARG A 676 -3.49 -21.26 17.86
C ARG A 676 -2.13 -21.95 17.84
N TYR A 677 -2.15 -23.28 17.86
CA TYR A 677 -0.96 -24.11 17.95
C TYR A 677 -0.90 -25.12 16.80
N TYR A 678 0.25 -25.77 16.69
CA TYR A 678 0.53 -26.82 15.71
C TYR A 678 0.71 -28.16 16.42
N GLY A 679 0.89 -29.22 15.65
CA GLY A 679 0.89 -30.59 16.13
C GLY A 679 -0.39 -30.94 16.89
N LEU A 680 -0.28 -31.92 17.77
CA LEU A 680 -1.39 -32.42 18.58
C LEU A 680 -1.96 -31.34 19.53
N GLU A 681 -1.15 -30.37 19.95
CA GLU A 681 -1.62 -29.25 20.75
C GLU A 681 -2.57 -28.33 19.98
N GLY A 682 -2.39 -28.23 18.67
CA GLY A 682 -3.34 -27.55 17.80
C GLY A 682 -4.72 -28.24 17.78
N VAL A 683 -4.75 -29.58 17.74
CA VAL A 683 -6.00 -30.34 17.88
C VAL A 683 -6.63 -30.11 19.24
N ARG A 684 -5.83 -30.11 20.32
CA ARG A 684 -6.33 -29.86 21.69
C ARG A 684 -6.99 -28.49 21.79
N TYR A 685 -6.28 -27.45 21.36
CA TYR A 685 -6.77 -26.07 21.42
C TYR A 685 -8.04 -25.88 20.58
N TRP A 686 -8.03 -26.40 19.35
CA TRP A 686 -9.20 -26.31 18.48
C TRP A 686 -10.38 -27.12 19.02
N GLY A 687 -10.15 -28.31 19.55
CA GLY A 687 -11.17 -29.15 20.20
C GLY A 687 -11.82 -28.44 21.38
N GLN A 688 -11.04 -27.74 22.22
CA GLN A 688 -11.58 -26.92 23.29
C GLN A 688 -12.45 -25.78 22.74
N THR A 689 -11.98 -25.07 21.72
CA THR A 689 -12.74 -24.00 21.04
C THR A 689 -14.07 -24.53 20.47
N LEU A 690 -14.06 -25.73 19.90
CA LEU A 690 -15.25 -26.39 19.39
C LEU A 690 -16.25 -26.68 20.52
N VAL A 691 -15.80 -27.26 21.63
CA VAL A 691 -16.66 -27.58 22.79
C VAL A 691 -17.22 -26.31 23.44
N ASP A 692 -16.41 -25.27 23.59
CA ASP A 692 -16.86 -23.99 24.16
C ASP A 692 -17.98 -23.37 23.32
N ASN A 693 -17.82 -23.37 22.00
CA ASN A 693 -18.84 -22.87 21.07
C ASN A 693 -20.09 -23.77 21.01
N LEU A 694 -19.95 -25.09 21.17
CA LEU A 694 -21.10 -26.00 21.28
C LEU A 694 -21.94 -25.73 22.54
N ARG A 695 -21.28 -25.35 23.64
CA ARG A 695 -21.92 -25.03 24.92
C ARG A 695 -22.46 -23.61 24.99
N ALA A 696 -21.98 -22.72 24.13
CA ALA A 696 -22.43 -21.35 24.11
C ALA A 696 -23.95 -21.28 23.86
N PRO A 697 -24.68 -20.42 24.62
CA PRO A 697 -26.06 -20.14 24.30
C PRO A 697 -26.11 -19.51 22.91
N ILE A 698 -27.09 -19.93 22.09
CA ILE A 698 -27.39 -19.22 20.84
C ILE A 698 -28.21 -18.00 21.27
N PRO A 699 -27.68 -16.76 21.20
CA PRO A 699 -28.48 -15.62 21.52
C PRO A 699 -29.59 -15.49 20.49
N SER A 700 -30.81 -15.29 20.97
CA SER A 700 -31.85 -14.70 20.14
C SER A 700 -31.33 -13.33 19.68
N TRP A 701 -31.23 -13.11 18.38
CA TRP A 701 -30.94 -11.79 17.82
C TRP A 701 -31.89 -10.72 18.36
N GLU A 702 -33.14 -11.11 18.68
CA GLU A 702 -34.17 -10.24 19.25
C GLU A 702 -33.94 -9.92 20.74
N GLU A 703 -33.14 -10.71 21.47
CA GLU A 703 -32.81 -10.46 22.88
C GLU A 703 -31.56 -9.58 23.06
N GLY A 704 -30.75 -9.42 22.00
CA GLY A 704 -29.49 -8.66 22.03
C GLY A 704 -29.55 -7.24 21.46
N LEU A 705 -30.66 -6.87 20.81
CA LEU A 705 -31.00 -5.49 20.43
C LEU A 705 -31.86 -4.84 21.52
#